data_AF-A0A9C8D7H4-F1
#
_entry.id   AF-A0A9C8D7H4-F1
#
_cell.length_a   1.000
_cell.length_b   1.000
_cell.length_c   1.000
_cell.angle_alpha   90.00
_cell.angle_beta   90.00
_cell.angle_gamma   90.00
#
_symmetry.space_group_name_H-M   'P 1'
#
loop_
_entity.id
_entity.type
_entity.pdbx_description
1 polymer ?
#
loop_
_entity_poly.entity_id
_entity_poly.type
_entity_poly.pdbx_seq_one_letter_code
_entity_poly.pdbx_strand_id
1 'polypeptide(L)'
;MRREKKKGVEGMRKFLSILMALMLVFTFLPRIPISFGATSAASVLNVIITPAIVGEVPRIDIVFDLDLPVSANSDNLVVTFPIDAGGDINKEFTLPSAIPTTAVLIDGSNNIVDVQVDLLNRKIAVITSINLFGSGGSVDHHTLTFLPSAGIKNPKTSGYYSLKFHTSQETLDTTSPSFFIYPTVFDHLEISPDPAFVESNKFPSTDYVAGFGNHTILRAYPKDIYNNTLYEGFINPFGTYVTNGDSDCGIRVDANDAAHFRYCDSNTNGHYDCYDCLYLDSDNSFTISVGDIRITASSCGGSYTPGSAVKEGDVDIGNPLYAPYLFPNMSIVREDADLTTGLISFLATERHAENINSNGNYDYGEWIYDEAGGTVANQVDAGDVRLTSVTIGGTTYAANSIVAAGDLDEGTLLVNFLTDELHDESVAVDGAYTAGENIYKDLDASGSVTVGDQRLTIVTSGTYTYIYNSFVREEEDVGDGLTGFSANEKWYDANGDGLYTPGEWIYLSADNTVNAGDTRLSTVIIGSSSYLAGSVCQVGELDVDKGYTLSNLTGTPVKYVDSDSSGSYTPGERIYRDNDTSNDVSVGDNRLSTPSLRFYDSNLNGTFDSCDLLYLDMDNSHHVSSCDIRMTAVNVWTHDGRFAHYMAGTKVSAGDLDATVYPSLELKDIGILEPDNMFYPFKYRFYDYNLNGVWDSDEPLAYYIDFDDNNVLDSGDFRISSPFNWLWSVPLGGGVIDNNGFYTSPTWADSTPPQTFTASASLTIKAITRNNTSTVVVFMTNPSVNNGKPQVIVSPQVLWIAPCTDFQYTVTVLDGYGNPIPMAEKNVDFFAGYPRNTTVDSSPDAGISLINFAFNEKHTENVEINGKYDAGEWVYRDMDNNGAVSVGDIRLTLVKIGTITYAAGSIVGSMCPTCDVDLGKTLVAFNSNEMHAENVNSTLPATYDPGEWIYRDNDSSSTATFGDRRLTDVVDSNGNVFPANSFVGDTDGGTALIAITNVKFVDLNGNGYFDPG
;
A
#
# COMPACT_ATOMS: atom_id res chain seq x y z
N MET A 1 16.91 -94.36 -56.21
CA MET A 1 17.67 -93.28 -56.88
C MET A 1 17.07 -91.94 -56.46
N ARG A 2 17.36 -91.37 -55.28
CA ARG A 2 18.58 -90.69 -54.78
C ARG A 2 18.90 -89.31 -55.39
N ARG A 3 17.91 -88.51 -55.84
CA ARG A 3 18.06 -87.03 -55.90
C ARG A 3 16.78 -86.17 -55.97
N GLU A 4 15.60 -86.59 -55.48
CA GLU A 4 14.42 -85.68 -55.46
C GLU A 4 13.58 -85.63 -54.16
N LYS A 5 13.85 -86.46 -53.16
CA LYS A 5 13.07 -86.47 -51.89
C LYS A 5 13.52 -85.47 -50.80
N LYS A 6 14.45 -84.55 -51.09
CA LYS A 6 15.03 -83.63 -50.08
C LYS A 6 14.41 -82.22 -50.02
N LYS A 7 13.63 -81.78 -51.02
CA LYS A 7 13.05 -80.41 -51.04
C LYS A 7 11.67 -80.27 -50.36
N GLY A 8 10.92 -81.35 -50.15
CA GLY A 8 9.62 -81.29 -49.46
C GLY A 8 9.69 -81.30 -47.92
N VAL A 9 10.75 -81.90 -47.35
CA VAL A 9 10.93 -82.02 -45.89
C VAL A 9 11.48 -80.72 -45.27
N GLU A 10 12.19 -79.92 -46.06
CA GLU A 10 12.82 -78.68 -45.59
C GLU A 10 11.84 -77.50 -45.54
N GLY A 11 10.88 -77.43 -46.48
CA GLY A 11 9.79 -76.45 -46.45
C GLY A 11 8.80 -76.70 -45.30
N MET A 12 8.48 -77.97 -45.01
CA MET A 12 7.57 -78.35 -43.92
C MET A 12 8.22 -78.16 -42.54
N ARG A 13 9.55 -78.30 -42.43
CA ARG A 13 10.31 -77.96 -41.21
C ARG A 13 10.37 -76.44 -40.97
N LYS A 14 10.46 -75.62 -42.01
CA LYS A 14 10.44 -74.15 -41.87
C LYS A 14 9.05 -73.64 -41.49
N PHE A 15 7.99 -74.21 -42.05
CA PHE A 15 6.61 -73.84 -41.69
C PHE A 15 6.23 -74.27 -40.26
N LEU A 16 6.66 -75.47 -39.84
CA LEU A 16 6.44 -75.94 -38.46
C LEU A 16 7.31 -75.20 -37.43
N SER A 17 8.52 -74.78 -37.82
CA SER A 17 9.40 -73.92 -37.01
C SER A 17 8.80 -72.52 -36.80
N ILE A 18 8.23 -71.93 -37.85
CA ILE A 18 7.56 -70.63 -37.76
C ILE A 18 6.27 -70.73 -36.92
N LEU A 19 5.50 -71.82 -37.05
CA LEU A 19 4.29 -72.03 -36.25
C LEU A 19 4.59 -72.30 -34.77
N MET A 20 5.66 -73.05 -34.45
CA MET A 20 6.15 -73.23 -33.07
C MET A 20 6.74 -71.94 -32.50
N ALA A 21 7.45 -71.14 -33.31
CA ALA A 21 7.93 -69.83 -32.88
C ALA A 21 6.78 -68.85 -32.61
N LEU A 22 5.73 -68.84 -33.43
CA LEU A 22 4.53 -68.03 -33.18
C LEU A 22 3.79 -68.48 -31.91
N MET A 23 3.63 -69.79 -31.68
CA MET A 23 3.00 -70.28 -30.45
C MET A 23 3.85 -70.01 -29.20
N LEU A 24 5.18 -70.03 -29.30
CA LEU A 24 6.06 -69.62 -28.20
C LEU A 24 5.92 -68.13 -27.90
N VAL A 25 5.82 -67.27 -28.93
CA VAL A 25 5.59 -65.83 -28.78
C VAL A 25 4.25 -65.55 -28.10
N PHE A 26 3.19 -66.32 -28.40
CA PHE A 26 1.89 -66.17 -27.70
C PHE A 26 1.87 -66.69 -26.25
N THR A 27 2.81 -67.57 -25.85
CA THR A 27 2.97 -67.98 -24.44
C THR A 27 3.85 -67.03 -23.62
N PHE A 28 4.64 -66.17 -24.27
CA PHE A 28 5.49 -65.15 -23.63
C PHE A 28 4.97 -63.72 -23.77
N LEU A 29 3.87 -63.50 -24.49
CA LEU A 29 3.11 -62.26 -24.36
C LEU A 29 2.45 -62.26 -22.97
N PRO A 30 2.64 -61.21 -22.14
CA PRO A 30 1.82 -61.06 -20.96
C PRO A 30 0.36 -61.14 -21.40
N ARG A 31 -0.45 -61.95 -20.70
CA ARG A 31 -1.91 -61.90 -20.84
C ARG A 31 -2.27 -60.43 -20.62
N ILE A 32 -2.63 -59.69 -21.67
CA ILE A 32 -3.20 -58.35 -21.50
C ILE A 32 -4.53 -58.61 -20.81
N PRO A 33 -4.68 -58.30 -19.51
CA PRO A 33 -6.01 -58.20 -18.96
C PRO A 33 -6.60 -57.01 -19.70
N ILE A 34 -7.61 -57.25 -20.54
CA ILE A 34 -8.52 -56.15 -20.89
C ILE A 34 -9.35 -55.94 -19.62
N SER A 35 -8.72 -55.28 -18.65
CA SER A 35 -9.37 -54.63 -17.55
C SER A 35 -9.86 -53.31 -18.12
N PHE A 36 -11.17 -53.06 -18.08
CA PHE A 36 -11.66 -51.68 -17.99
C PHE A 36 -11.28 -51.21 -16.58
N GLY A 37 -9.99 -50.97 -16.38
CA GLY A 37 -9.46 -50.53 -15.10
C GLY A 37 -9.81 -49.07 -14.96
N ALA A 38 -10.68 -48.76 -14.00
CA ALA A 38 -10.66 -47.44 -13.40
C ALA A 38 -9.19 -47.15 -13.04
N THR A 39 -8.64 -46.04 -13.54
CA THR A 39 -7.33 -45.55 -13.11
C THR A 39 -7.48 -45.14 -11.64
N SER A 40 -7.15 -46.04 -10.72
CA SER A 40 -7.12 -45.74 -9.29
C SER A 40 -5.82 -45.00 -8.95
N ALA A 41 -5.93 -44.00 -8.08
CA ALA A 41 -4.83 -43.14 -7.70
C ALA A 41 -4.88 -42.96 -6.18
N ALA A 42 -3.75 -43.14 -5.50
CA ALA A 42 -3.64 -42.80 -4.10
C ALA A 42 -3.86 -41.28 -3.92
N SER A 43 -4.61 -40.86 -2.91
CA SER A 43 -4.81 -39.43 -2.61
C SER A 43 -3.89 -38.97 -1.48
N VAL A 44 -3.12 -37.91 -1.72
CA VAL A 44 -2.34 -37.25 -0.68
C VAL A 44 -3.19 -36.18 -0.01
N LEU A 45 -3.38 -36.29 1.29
CA LEU A 45 -4.22 -35.38 2.08
C LEU A 45 -3.43 -34.19 2.62
N ASN A 46 -2.19 -34.41 3.05
CA ASN A 46 -1.35 -33.37 3.63
C ASN A 46 0.14 -33.73 3.59
N VAL A 47 1.01 -32.71 3.56
CA VAL A 47 2.46 -32.84 3.72
C VAL A 47 2.94 -31.85 4.76
N ILE A 48 3.60 -32.33 5.82
CA ILE A 48 4.10 -31.50 6.93
C ILE A 48 5.62 -31.59 6.97
N ILE A 49 6.30 -30.44 6.96
CA ILE A 49 7.76 -30.33 7.00
C ILE A 49 8.20 -29.60 8.27
N THR A 50 9.18 -30.14 9.00
CA THR A 50 9.65 -29.54 10.28
C THR A 50 11.15 -29.77 10.52
N PRO A 51 12.01 -28.74 10.56
CA PRO A 51 11.70 -27.35 10.21
C PRO A 51 11.53 -27.19 8.69
N ALA A 52 10.56 -26.39 8.26
CA ALA A 52 10.35 -26.06 6.86
C ALA A 52 11.23 -24.87 6.42
N ILE A 53 12.52 -24.87 6.75
CA ILE A 53 13.44 -23.74 6.50
C ILE A 53 14.40 -24.07 5.34
N VAL A 54 14.75 -23.10 4.49
CA VAL A 54 15.65 -23.30 3.34
C VAL A 54 16.97 -23.93 3.75
N GLY A 55 17.40 -24.94 3.00
CA GLY A 55 18.67 -25.65 3.22
C GLY A 55 18.75 -26.52 4.48
N GLU A 56 17.76 -26.46 5.37
CA GLU A 56 17.69 -27.28 6.59
C GLU A 56 17.30 -28.74 6.30
N VAL A 57 17.59 -29.61 7.26
CA VAL A 57 17.25 -31.04 7.21
C VAL A 57 15.92 -31.28 7.95
N PRO A 58 14.78 -31.41 7.24
CA PRO A 58 13.48 -31.59 7.88
C PRO A 58 13.16 -33.03 8.32
N ARG A 59 12.17 -33.13 9.20
CA ARG A 59 11.21 -34.24 9.27
C ARG A 59 10.09 -33.98 8.25
N ILE A 60 9.74 -34.96 7.43
CA ILE A 60 8.68 -34.86 6.41
C ILE A 60 7.62 -35.92 6.68
N ASP A 61 6.38 -35.52 6.94
CA ASP A 61 5.22 -36.42 7.06
C ASP A 61 4.32 -36.27 5.84
N ILE A 62 4.00 -37.38 5.19
CA ILE A 62 3.08 -37.45 4.06
C ILE A 62 1.88 -38.27 4.49
N VAL A 63 0.72 -37.63 4.60
CA VAL A 63 -0.55 -38.29 4.96
C VAL A 63 -1.30 -38.63 3.68
N PHE A 64 -1.67 -39.89 3.49
CA PHE A 64 -2.28 -40.38 2.26
C PHE A 64 -3.31 -41.49 2.50
N ASP A 65 -4.20 -41.65 1.52
CA ASP A 65 -5.15 -42.74 1.42
C ASP A 65 -4.86 -43.64 0.22
N LEU A 66 -5.25 -44.90 0.37
CA LEU A 66 -5.15 -45.95 -0.63
C LEU A 66 -6.55 -46.42 -1.02
N ASP A 67 -6.82 -46.51 -2.32
CA ASP A 67 -7.99 -47.21 -2.87
C ASP A 67 -7.67 -48.71 -3.04
N LEU A 68 -6.42 -49.05 -3.35
CA LEU A 68 -5.92 -50.42 -3.46
C LEU A 68 -4.87 -50.75 -2.40
N PRO A 69 -4.93 -51.94 -1.78
CA PRO A 69 -3.99 -52.33 -0.74
C PRO A 69 -2.57 -52.51 -1.29
N VAL A 70 -1.57 -52.11 -0.49
CA VAL A 70 -0.13 -52.29 -0.75
C VAL A 70 0.34 -53.53 0.00
N SER A 71 0.86 -54.53 -0.72
CA SER A 71 1.29 -55.80 -0.14
C SER A 71 2.69 -55.72 0.46
N ALA A 72 2.85 -56.27 1.66
CA ALA A 72 4.10 -56.34 2.40
C ALA A 72 5.22 -57.00 1.58
N ASN A 73 6.42 -56.42 1.64
CA ASN A 73 7.67 -56.94 1.05
C ASN A 73 7.70 -57.03 -0.48
N SER A 74 6.67 -56.56 -1.19
CA SER A 74 6.62 -56.63 -2.66
C SER A 74 6.23 -55.32 -3.33
N ASP A 75 5.27 -54.59 -2.76
CA ASP A 75 4.78 -53.34 -3.32
C ASP A 75 5.54 -52.14 -2.75
N ASN A 76 5.52 -51.02 -3.48
CA ASN A 76 6.22 -49.81 -3.09
C ASN A 76 5.31 -48.57 -3.05
N LEU A 77 5.67 -47.64 -2.15
CA LEU A 77 5.20 -46.26 -2.11
C LEU A 77 6.26 -45.39 -2.78
N VAL A 78 5.88 -44.56 -3.74
CA VAL A 78 6.84 -43.75 -4.51
C VAL A 78 6.53 -42.28 -4.31
N VAL A 79 7.50 -41.55 -3.76
CA VAL A 79 7.47 -40.10 -3.58
C VAL A 79 8.40 -39.48 -4.61
N THR A 80 7.91 -38.55 -5.41
CA THR A 80 8.71 -37.76 -6.36
C THR A 80 8.81 -36.33 -5.87
N PHE A 81 10.02 -35.87 -5.57
CA PHE A 81 10.27 -34.50 -5.18
C PHE A 81 10.31 -33.58 -6.40
N PRO A 82 9.96 -32.29 -6.24
CA PRO A 82 9.90 -31.36 -7.37
C PRO A 82 11.29 -31.18 -8.00
N ILE A 83 11.28 -31.13 -9.34
CA ILE A 83 12.42 -30.79 -10.20
C ILE A 83 12.09 -29.46 -10.85
N ASP A 84 13.01 -28.51 -10.80
CA ASP A 84 12.80 -27.21 -11.44
C ASP A 84 12.88 -27.37 -12.96
N ALA A 85 11.85 -26.90 -13.69
CA ALA A 85 11.81 -27.03 -15.14
C ALA A 85 12.90 -26.21 -15.85
N GLY A 86 13.46 -25.20 -15.18
CA GLY A 86 14.59 -24.39 -15.64
C GLY A 86 15.96 -24.94 -15.23
N GLY A 87 16.01 -26.02 -14.44
CA GLY A 87 17.25 -26.65 -13.96
C GLY A 87 17.95 -25.90 -12.82
N ASP A 88 17.26 -24.99 -12.13
CA ASP A 88 17.82 -24.32 -10.94
C ASP A 88 17.83 -25.25 -9.73
N ILE A 89 19.02 -25.78 -9.42
CA ILE A 89 19.25 -26.71 -8.31
C ILE A 89 18.91 -26.11 -6.93
N ASN A 90 18.83 -24.78 -6.79
CA ASN A 90 18.48 -24.14 -5.52
C ASN A 90 16.99 -24.28 -5.20
N LYS A 91 16.14 -24.50 -6.21
CA LYS A 91 14.70 -24.76 -6.08
C LYS A 91 14.35 -26.24 -5.94
N GLU A 92 15.34 -27.11 -5.77
CA GLU A 92 15.12 -28.55 -5.64
C GLU A 92 15.45 -29.07 -4.25
N PHE A 93 14.70 -30.09 -3.81
CA PHE A 93 15.06 -30.84 -2.61
C PHE A 93 16.36 -31.60 -2.86
N THR A 94 17.30 -31.49 -1.92
CA THR A 94 18.53 -32.29 -1.99
C THR A 94 18.25 -33.67 -1.40
N LEU A 95 18.21 -34.69 -2.28
CA LEU A 95 18.09 -36.09 -1.86
C LEU A 95 19.47 -36.72 -1.64
N PRO A 96 19.68 -37.49 -0.57
CA PRO A 96 20.92 -38.23 -0.37
C PRO A 96 20.96 -39.48 -1.26
N SER A 97 22.17 -39.94 -1.60
CA SER A 97 22.37 -41.11 -2.46
C SER A 97 21.91 -42.44 -1.86
N ALA A 98 21.65 -42.49 -0.56
CA ALA A 98 21.03 -43.60 0.14
C ALA A 98 20.31 -43.09 1.39
N ILE A 99 19.15 -43.69 1.72
CA ILE A 99 18.40 -43.42 2.94
C ILE A 99 18.36 -44.72 3.75
N PRO A 100 18.81 -44.73 5.02
CA PRO A 100 18.73 -45.94 5.84
C PRO A 100 17.27 -46.25 6.17
N THR A 101 16.90 -47.53 6.18
CA THR A 101 15.52 -47.96 6.51
C THR A 101 15.06 -47.48 7.88
N THR A 102 16.00 -47.30 8.82
CA THR A 102 15.73 -46.74 10.16
C THR A 102 15.35 -45.25 10.18
N ALA A 103 15.53 -44.54 9.08
CA ALA A 103 15.15 -43.13 8.95
C ALA A 103 13.77 -42.91 8.31
N VAL A 104 13.05 -44.00 7.99
CA VAL A 104 11.71 -43.94 7.40
C VAL A 104 10.74 -44.70 8.30
N LEU A 105 9.57 -44.12 8.56
CA LEU A 105 8.50 -44.75 9.32
C LEU A 105 7.23 -44.82 8.48
N ILE A 106 6.43 -45.85 8.71
CA ILE A 106 5.04 -45.94 8.23
C ILE A 106 4.14 -46.07 9.45
N ASP A 107 3.13 -45.20 9.54
CA ASP A 107 2.20 -45.08 10.68
C ASP A 107 2.94 -45.01 12.04
N GLY A 108 4.01 -44.22 12.07
CA GLY A 108 4.84 -44.00 13.26
C GLY A 108 5.76 -45.16 13.66
N SER A 109 5.80 -46.25 12.89
CA SER A 109 6.63 -47.43 13.17
C SER A 109 7.63 -47.72 12.04
N ASN A 110 8.81 -48.24 12.39
CA ASN A 110 9.83 -48.65 11.41
C ASN A 110 9.51 -50.03 10.81
N ASN A 111 8.47 -50.09 9.99
CA ASN A 111 8.06 -51.28 9.25
C ASN A 111 8.54 -51.21 7.79
N ILE A 112 9.83 -50.91 7.58
CA ILE A 112 10.42 -50.67 6.26
C ILE A 112 11.43 -51.78 5.91
N VAL A 113 11.28 -52.36 4.73
CA VAL A 113 12.14 -53.44 4.20
C VAL A 113 13.27 -52.87 3.35
N ASP A 114 12.95 -51.90 2.49
CA ASP A 114 13.89 -51.31 1.55
C ASP A 114 13.50 -49.86 1.23
N VAL A 115 14.49 -49.03 0.94
CA VAL A 115 14.32 -47.65 0.48
C VAL A 115 15.27 -47.40 -0.68
N GLN A 116 14.73 -47.14 -1.86
CA GLN A 116 15.49 -46.92 -3.08
C GLN A 116 15.39 -45.46 -3.50
N VAL A 117 16.53 -44.80 -3.69
CA VAL A 117 16.61 -43.41 -4.12
C VAL A 117 17.07 -43.34 -5.57
N ASP A 118 16.25 -42.69 -6.40
CA ASP A 118 16.58 -42.31 -7.76
C ASP A 118 16.89 -40.81 -7.79
N LEU A 119 18.18 -40.49 -7.77
CA LEU A 119 18.65 -39.10 -7.80
C LEU A 119 18.38 -38.40 -9.13
N LEU A 120 18.26 -39.14 -10.23
CA LEU A 120 18.07 -38.59 -11.57
C LEU A 120 16.63 -38.11 -11.77
N ASN A 121 15.67 -38.89 -11.26
CA ASN A 121 14.24 -38.56 -11.36
C ASN A 121 13.66 -37.99 -10.05
N ARG A 122 14.50 -37.73 -9.03
CA ARG A 122 14.12 -37.28 -7.69
C ARG A 122 13.04 -38.15 -7.02
N LYS A 123 13.12 -39.47 -7.20
CA LYS A 123 12.16 -40.42 -6.65
C LYS A 123 12.72 -41.17 -5.45
N ILE A 124 11.88 -41.40 -4.46
CA ILE A 124 12.14 -42.33 -3.36
C ILE A 124 11.06 -43.39 -3.38
N ALA A 125 11.44 -44.65 -3.57
CA ALA A 125 10.56 -45.80 -3.46
C ALA A 125 10.78 -46.50 -2.12
N VAL A 126 9.71 -46.72 -1.36
CA VAL A 126 9.72 -47.33 -0.02
C VAL A 126 8.92 -48.63 -0.05
N ILE A 127 9.53 -49.73 0.40
CA ILE A 127 8.88 -51.05 0.52
C ILE A 127 8.59 -51.31 2.01
N THR A 128 7.34 -51.57 2.35
CA THR A 128 6.91 -51.85 3.73
C THR A 128 7.01 -53.34 4.09
N SER A 129 7.19 -53.65 5.37
CA SER A 129 7.18 -55.04 5.90
C SER A 129 5.79 -55.51 6.33
N ILE A 130 4.80 -54.61 6.26
CA ILE A 130 3.40 -54.82 6.60
C ILE A 130 2.52 -54.51 5.39
N ASN A 131 1.33 -55.13 5.36
CA ASN A 131 0.31 -54.78 4.38
C ASN A 131 -0.33 -53.45 4.80
N LEU A 132 -0.48 -52.52 3.86
CA LEU A 132 -1.31 -51.34 4.02
C LEU A 132 -2.64 -51.58 3.33
N PHE A 133 -3.75 -51.35 4.02
CA PHE A 133 -5.07 -51.69 3.52
C PHE A 133 -5.75 -50.43 3.02
N GLY A 134 -6.26 -50.46 1.78
CA GLY A 134 -7.09 -49.37 1.26
C GLY A 134 -8.45 -49.32 1.95
N SER A 135 -9.02 -48.13 2.08
CA SER A 135 -10.27 -47.97 2.80
C SER A 135 -11.48 -48.20 1.89
N GLY A 136 -12.10 -49.37 2.04
CA GLY A 136 -13.52 -49.52 1.74
C GLY A 136 -14.37 -48.82 2.81
N GLY A 137 -14.27 -47.49 2.93
CA GLY A 137 -15.12 -46.65 3.79
C GLY A 137 -14.78 -46.60 5.29
N SER A 138 -13.51 -46.64 5.69
CA SER A 138 -13.05 -46.40 7.07
C SER A 138 -11.93 -45.36 7.10
N VAL A 139 -11.94 -44.45 8.09
CA VAL A 139 -11.13 -43.20 8.16
C VAL A 139 -9.66 -43.42 8.57
N ASP A 140 -9.07 -44.56 8.21
CA ASP A 140 -7.69 -44.90 8.59
C ASP A 140 -6.72 -44.40 7.52
N HIS A 141 -6.31 -43.13 7.63
CA HIS A 141 -5.25 -42.56 6.77
C HIS A 141 -3.88 -43.13 7.16
N HIS A 142 -3.01 -43.36 6.18
CA HIS A 142 -1.64 -43.77 6.41
C HIS A 142 -0.68 -42.57 6.42
N THR A 143 0.40 -42.66 7.20
CA THR A 143 1.44 -41.62 7.26
C THR A 143 2.82 -42.19 6.95
N LEU A 144 3.43 -41.74 5.87
CA LEU A 144 4.84 -42.00 5.54
C LEU A 144 5.70 -40.86 6.10
N THR A 145 6.60 -41.17 7.02
CA THR A 145 7.50 -40.19 7.65
C THR A 145 8.94 -40.41 7.22
N PHE A 146 9.61 -39.37 6.71
CA PHE A 146 11.06 -39.28 6.64
C PHE A 146 11.56 -38.50 7.86
N LEU A 147 12.40 -39.13 8.69
CA LEU A 147 13.03 -38.48 9.84
C LEU A 147 14.19 -37.58 9.38
N PRO A 148 14.66 -36.61 10.19
CA PRO A 148 15.83 -35.79 9.84
C PRO A 148 17.09 -36.63 9.54
N SER A 149 17.22 -37.80 10.16
CA SER A 149 18.28 -38.77 9.85
C SER A 149 18.23 -39.35 8.43
N ALA A 150 17.15 -39.10 7.67
CA ALA A 150 17.04 -39.47 6.27
C ALA A 150 17.94 -38.59 5.40
N GLY A 151 18.37 -37.41 5.87
CA GLY A 151 19.33 -36.54 5.18
C GLY A 151 18.78 -35.82 3.96
N ILE A 152 17.45 -35.85 3.75
CA ILE A 152 16.76 -35.00 2.78
C ILE A 152 16.92 -33.56 3.26
N LYS A 153 17.28 -32.62 2.38
CA LYS A 153 17.30 -31.19 2.70
C LYS A 153 16.27 -30.43 1.90
N ASN A 154 15.70 -29.43 2.55
CA ASN A 154 14.85 -28.45 1.88
C ASN A 154 15.64 -27.73 0.77
N PRO A 155 14.94 -27.23 -0.27
CA PRO A 155 15.51 -26.32 -1.25
C PRO A 155 16.20 -25.13 -0.60
N LYS A 156 17.17 -24.53 -1.29
CA LYS A 156 17.86 -23.32 -0.84
C LYS A 156 17.09 -22.04 -1.15
N THR A 157 16.05 -22.16 -1.98
CA THR A 157 15.14 -21.08 -2.32
C THR A 157 13.83 -21.26 -1.56
N SER A 158 13.35 -20.20 -0.91
CA SER A 158 12.04 -20.20 -0.28
C SER A 158 10.93 -20.21 -1.33
N GLY A 159 9.77 -20.75 -1.00
CA GLY A 159 8.66 -20.84 -1.95
C GLY A 159 7.72 -22.00 -1.68
N TYR A 160 6.67 -22.07 -2.51
CA TYR A 160 5.71 -23.18 -2.48
C TYR A 160 6.24 -24.37 -3.30
N TYR A 161 6.17 -25.54 -2.69
CA TYR A 161 6.56 -26.81 -3.30
C TYR A 161 5.42 -27.81 -3.19
N SER A 162 5.36 -28.72 -4.15
CA SER A 162 4.49 -29.90 -4.08
C SER A 162 5.29 -31.13 -4.49
N LEU A 163 4.93 -32.28 -3.94
CA LEU A 163 5.50 -33.57 -4.32
C LEU A 163 4.47 -34.39 -5.08
N LYS A 164 4.92 -35.41 -5.81
CA LYS A 164 4.02 -36.41 -6.40
C LYS A 164 4.12 -37.72 -5.64
N PHE A 165 3.00 -38.43 -5.55
CA PHE A 165 2.89 -39.69 -4.85
C PHE A 165 2.13 -40.70 -5.70
N HIS A 166 2.58 -41.94 -5.70
CA HIS A 166 1.85 -43.09 -6.25
C HIS A 166 2.30 -44.38 -5.57
N THR A 167 1.60 -45.48 -5.84
CA THR A 167 2.01 -46.83 -5.39
C THR A 167 2.22 -47.76 -6.57
N SER A 168 2.85 -48.92 -6.37
CA SER A 168 2.94 -49.94 -7.44
C SER A 168 1.59 -50.51 -7.88
N GLN A 169 0.54 -50.35 -7.06
CA GLN A 169 -0.83 -50.78 -7.35
C GLN A 169 -1.68 -49.65 -7.95
N GLU A 170 -1.37 -48.40 -7.61
CA GLU A 170 -2.06 -47.19 -8.05
C GLU A 170 -1.04 -46.28 -8.73
N THR A 171 -0.75 -46.58 -9.99
CA THR A 171 0.43 -46.04 -10.69
C THR A 171 0.25 -44.63 -11.26
N LEU A 172 -0.88 -43.97 -10.99
CA LEU A 172 -1.11 -42.59 -11.42
C LEU A 172 -0.49 -41.64 -10.38
N ASP A 173 0.39 -40.74 -10.84
CA ASP A 173 0.96 -39.70 -9.98
C ASP A 173 -0.13 -38.74 -9.50
N THR A 174 -0.29 -38.64 -8.17
CA THR A 174 -1.11 -37.60 -7.53
C THR A 174 -0.18 -36.52 -6.95
N THR A 175 -0.45 -35.26 -7.29
CA THR A 175 0.26 -34.11 -6.71
C THR A 175 -0.28 -33.83 -5.31
N SER A 176 0.59 -33.64 -4.33
CA SER A 176 0.21 -33.22 -2.98
C SER A 176 -0.36 -31.81 -2.96
N PRO A 177 -1.09 -31.42 -1.90
CA PRO A 177 -1.23 -30.01 -1.55
C PRO A 177 0.14 -29.31 -1.50
N SER A 178 0.15 -28.01 -1.82
CA SER A 178 1.36 -27.19 -1.73
C SER A 178 1.76 -26.98 -0.26
N PHE A 179 3.06 -26.91 -0.01
CA PHE A 179 3.64 -26.59 1.30
C PHE A 179 4.80 -25.60 1.12
N PHE A 180 4.99 -24.70 2.07
CA PHE A 180 5.97 -23.61 1.96
C PHE A 180 7.29 -23.95 2.66
N ILE A 181 8.41 -23.57 2.04
CA ILE A 181 9.73 -23.57 2.67
C ILE A 181 10.14 -22.12 2.95
N TYR A 182 10.33 -21.80 4.22
CA TYR A 182 10.67 -20.49 4.76
C TYR A 182 12.16 -20.14 4.56
N PRO A 183 12.52 -18.87 4.27
CA PRO A 183 13.90 -18.40 4.34
C PRO A 183 14.47 -18.51 5.77
N THR A 184 15.81 -18.47 5.90
CA THR A 184 16.47 -18.49 7.22
C THR A 184 16.46 -17.09 7.85
N VAL A 185 15.93 -17.00 9.08
CA VAL A 185 15.84 -15.83 9.98
C VAL A 185 15.11 -14.62 9.37
N PHE A 186 13.95 -14.29 9.95
CA PHE A 186 13.16 -13.10 9.59
C PHE A 186 13.39 -12.00 10.63
N ASP A 187 13.85 -10.83 10.20
CA ASP A 187 14.08 -9.63 11.03
C ASP A 187 13.21 -8.41 10.58
N HIS A 188 12.04 -8.65 9.97
CA HIS A 188 11.06 -7.58 9.68
C HIS A 188 9.59 -8.04 9.79
N LEU A 189 8.68 -7.05 9.86
CA LEU A 189 7.23 -7.21 9.80
C LEU A 189 6.79 -7.39 8.34
N GLU A 190 6.27 -8.56 8.01
CA GLU A 190 5.74 -8.89 6.69
C GLU A 190 4.21 -9.07 6.80
N ILE A 191 3.43 -8.23 6.10
CA ILE A 191 1.99 -8.44 5.92
C ILE A 191 1.83 -9.21 4.61
N SER A 192 1.52 -10.50 4.69
CA SER A 192 1.21 -11.35 3.54
C SER A 192 -0.15 -12.02 3.75
N PRO A 193 -1.10 -11.95 2.80
CA PRO A 193 -2.39 -12.63 2.91
C PRO A 193 -2.26 -14.16 2.74
N ASP A 194 -3.15 -14.91 3.40
CA ASP A 194 -3.23 -16.38 3.33
C ASP A 194 -3.43 -16.90 1.87
N PRO A 195 -2.63 -17.87 1.38
CA PRO A 195 -2.72 -18.44 0.03
C PRO A 195 -4.05 -19.13 -0.31
N ALA A 196 -4.88 -19.51 0.67
CA ALA A 196 -6.22 -20.03 0.39
C ALA A 196 -7.07 -19.02 -0.39
N PHE A 197 -6.74 -17.73 -0.30
CA PHE A 197 -7.34 -16.64 -1.06
C PHE A 197 -6.88 -16.60 -2.53
N VAL A 198 -5.63 -16.99 -2.82
CA VAL A 198 -5.01 -16.89 -4.15
C VAL A 198 -5.31 -18.12 -5.01
N GLU A 199 -5.33 -19.31 -4.44
CA GLU A 199 -5.50 -20.56 -5.22
C GLU A 199 -6.97 -20.84 -5.64
N SER A 200 -7.96 -20.15 -5.06
CA SER A 200 -9.36 -20.28 -5.51
C SER A 200 -9.65 -19.59 -6.85
N ASN A 201 -8.77 -18.68 -7.29
CA ASN A 201 -8.89 -17.95 -8.55
C ASN A 201 -7.70 -18.29 -9.47
N LYS A 202 -7.84 -19.33 -10.31
CA LYS A 202 -6.83 -19.73 -11.29
C LYS A 202 -6.46 -18.57 -12.24
N PHE A 203 -5.19 -18.14 -12.25
CA PHE A 203 -4.63 -17.26 -13.28
C PHE A 203 -3.56 -17.98 -14.13
N PRO A 204 -3.73 -18.05 -15.46
CA PRO A 204 -2.65 -18.40 -16.38
C PRO A 204 -1.82 -17.16 -16.73
N SER A 205 -0.53 -17.40 -17.02
CA SER A 205 0.44 -16.42 -17.48
C SER A 205 0.01 -15.70 -18.77
N THR A 206 0.38 -14.41 -18.86
CA THR A 206 0.33 -13.43 -19.97
C THR A 206 -0.87 -12.48 -19.99
N ASP A 207 -0.57 -11.21 -19.70
CA ASP A 207 -1.24 -9.98 -20.14
C ASP A 207 -2.78 -9.98 -20.16
N TYR A 208 -3.44 -9.99 -19.00
CA TYR A 208 -4.64 -9.18 -18.75
C TYR A 208 -5.10 -9.23 -17.28
N VAL A 209 -5.78 -8.15 -16.90
CA VAL A 209 -6.40 -7.80 -15.62
C VAL A 209 -7.29 -8.91 -15.04
N ALA A 210 -7.15 -9.13 -13.74
CA ALA A 210 -8.02 -9.99 -12.94
C ALA A 210 -8.83 -9.14 -11.96
N GLY A 211 -10.11 -8.91 -12.28
CA GLY A 211 -11.01 -8.10 -11.45
C GLY A 211 -11.73 -8.88 -10.34
N PHE A 212 -11.79 -8.30 -9.15
CA PHE A 212 -12.95 -8.40 -8.26
C PHE A 212 -13.94 -7.29 -8.68
N GLY A 213 -14.69 -7.50 -9.76
CA GLY A 213 -15.16 -6.34 -10.53
C GLY A 213 -13.96 -5.52 -11.05
N ASN A 214 -14.17 -4.57 -11.94
CA ASN A 214 -13.07 -4.05 -12.78
C ASN A 214 -11.96 -3.23 -12.07
N HIS A 215 -11.96 -2.99 -10.75
CA HIS A 215 -11.12 -1.91 -10.19
C HIS A 215 -10.44 -2.17 -8.83
N THR A 216 -10.06 -3.42 -8.50
CA THR A 216 -9.07 -3.67 -7.44
C THR A 216 -7.84 -4.34 -8.03
N ILE A 217 -6.75 -3.58 -8.22
CA ILE A 217 -5.47 -4.08 -8.71
C ILE A 217 -4.50 -4.14 -7.52
N LEU A 218 -4.04 -5.33 -7.14
CA LEU A 218 -2.86 -5.47 -6.30
C LEU A 218 -1.64 -5.10 -7.16
N ARG A 219 -1.00 -3.96 -6.90
CA ARG A 219 0.27 -3.61 -7.55
C ARG A 219 1.38 -4.49 -7.00
N ALA A 220 2.07 -5.18 -7.90
CA ALA A 220 3.28 -5.91 -7.61
C ALA A 220 4.47 -4.93 -7.67
N TYR A 221 5.22 -4.79 -6.58
CA TYR A 221 6.50 -4.08 -6.59
C TYR A 221 7.61 -4.93 -7.25
N PRO A 222 8.77 -4.33 -7.61
CA PRO A 222 9.95 -5.08 -8.04
C PRO A 222 10.24 -6.18 -7.04
N LYS A 223 10.69 -7.32 -7.56
CA LYS A 223 10.96 -8.47 -6.72
C LYS A 223 12.05 -8.10 -5.72
N ASP A 224 11.88 -8.51 -4.48
CA ASP A 224 12.92 -8.35 -3.47
C ASP A 224 14.20 -9.13 -3.87
N ILE A 225 15.26 -8.98 -3.09
CA ILE A 225 16.54 -9.67 -3.30
C ILE A 225 16.42 -11.21 -3.24
N TYR A 226 15.25 -11.74 -2.87
CA TYR A 226 14.91 -13.15 -2.79
C TYR A 226 13.92 -13.60 -3.88
N ASN A 227 13.61 -12.72 -4.84
CA ASN A 227 12.76 -12.94 -5.99
C ASN A 227 11.26 -13.15 -5.64
N ASN A 228 10.82 -12.68 -4.47
CA ASN A 228 9.42 -12.64 -4.06
C ASN A 228 8.71 -11.43 -4.66
N THR A 229 7.44 -11.59 -5.05
CA THR A 229 6.59 -10.47 -5.45
C THR A 229 6.03 -9.81 -4.19
N LEU A 230 6.49 -8.59 -3.90
CA LEU A 230 5.93 -7.73 -2.86
C LEU A 230 4.55 -7.24 -3.33
N TYR A 231 3.53 -7.42 -2.47
CA TYR A 231 2.20 -6.84 -2.65
C TYR A 231 1.95 -5.88 -1.50
N GLU A 232 1.64 -4.62 -1.82
CA GLU A 232 1.24 -3.67 -0.79
C GLU A 232 -0.18 -3.99 -0.31
N GLY A 233 -0.36 -4.00 1.01
CA GLY A 233 -1.68 -4.02 1.63
C GLY A 233 -2.30 -2.63 1.58
N PHE A 234 -3.22 -2.44 0.64
CA PHE A 234 -4.21 -1.34 0.55
C PHE A 234 -3.67 0.03 0.12
N ILE A 235 -3.54 0.19 -1.19
CA ILE A 235 -3.36 1.44 -1.92
C ILE A 235 -4.66 2.25 -1.72
N ASN A 236 -4.60 3.49 -1.20
CA ASN A 236 -5.68 4.50 -1.13
C ASN A 236 -6.52 4.66 0.16
N PRO A 237 -5.95 4.73 1.39
CA PRO A 237 -6.72 4.97 2.62
C PRO A 237 -7.20 6.42 2.79
N PHE A 238 -8.16 6.64 3.70
CA PHE A 238 -8.60 7.98 4.13
C PHE A 238 -7.41 8.85 4.54
N GLY A 239 -7.41 10.10 4.09
CA GLY A 239 -6.38 11.07 4.44
C GLY A 239 -5.10 10.98 3.62
N THR A 240 -5.15 10.41 2.41
CA THR A 240 -4.03 10.38 1.45
C THR A 240 -4.35 11.10 0.16
N TYR A 241 -3.31 11.63 -0.49
CA TYR A 241 -3.42 12.20 -1.82
C TYR A 241 -3.36 11.12 -2.90
N VAL A 242 -4.07 11.37 -3.99
CA VAL A 242 -3.96 10.61 -5.22
C VAL A 242 -2.63 10.96 -5.88
N THR A 243 -1.93 9.94 -6.36
CA THR A 243 -0.62 10.07 -7.00
C THR A 243 -0.62 9.54 -8.42
N ASN A 244 0.32 10.05 -9.23
CA ASN A 244 0.61 9.54 -10.57
C ASN A 244 1.11 8.09 -10.50
N GLY A 245 0.18 7.15 -10.62
CA GLY A 245 0.47 5.74 -10.38
C GLY A 245 -0.46 5.07 -9.39
N ASP A 246 -1.50 5.73 -8.90
CA ASP A 246 -2.57 5.02 -8.18
C ASP A 246 -3.52 4.32 -9.18
N SER A 247 -4.24 3.29 -8.73
CA SER A 247 -5.21 2.60 -9.60
C SER A 247 -6.48 3.38 -9.86
N ASP A 248 -6.76 4.39 -9.03
CA ASP A 248 -7.88 5.31 -9.14
C ASP A 248 -7.51 6.63 -9.87
N CYS A 249 -6.22 6.88 -10.14
CA CYS A 249 -5.80 8.02 -10.96
C CYS A 249 -6.26 7.88 -12.43
N GLY A 250 -6.83 8.96 -12.97
CA GLY A 250 -7.41 9.07 -14.32
C GLY A 250 -8.88 8.62 -14.41
N ILE A 251 -9.53 8.28 -13.29
CA ILE A 251 -10.94 7.88 -13.28
C ILE A 251 -11.81 9.13 -13.36
N ARG A 252 -12.80 9.12 -14.26
CA ARG A 252 -13.83 10.14 -14.31
C ARG A 252 -14.82 9.90 -13.18
N VAL A 253 -15.12 10.94 -12.41
CA VAL A 253 -15.95 10.86 -11.21
C VAL A 253 -17.12 11.82 -11.31
N ASP A 254 -18.26 11.44 -10.75
CA ASP A 254 -19.46 12.26 -10.79
C ASP A 254 -19.45 13.32 -9.68
N ALA A 255 -19.97 14.51 -10.02
CA ALA A 255 -20.00 15.66 -9.12
C ALA A 255 -21.20 15.56 -8.17
N ASN A 256 -20.97 15.71 -6.87
CA ASN A 256 -22.00 16.20 -5.98
C ASN A 256 -21.43 17.35 -5.13
N ASP A 257 -21.89 18.56 -5.46
CA ASP A 257 -21.46 19.80 -4.82
C ASP A 257 -22.33 20.16 -3.59
N ALA A 258 -23.20 19.25 -3.12
CA ALA A 258 -24.04 19.49 -1.94
C ALA A 258 -23.37 19.13 -0.61
N ALA A 259 -22.17 18.54 -0.63
CA ALA A 259 -21.52 18.00 0.56
C ALA A 259 -20.90 19.09 1.45
N HIS A 260 -21.25 19.10 2.74
CA HIS A 260 -20.74 20.08 3.70
C HIS A 260 -20.17 19.41 4.93
N PHE A 261 -19.04 19.90 5.43
CA PHE A 261 -18.63 19.52 6.77
C PHE A 261 -19.67 20.01 7.77
N ARG A 262 -20.16 19.10 8.61
CA ARG A 262 -21.12 19.35 9.69
C ARG A 262 -20.66 18.67 10.97
N TYR A 263 -21.09 19.15 12.13
CA TYR A 263 -20.82 18.51 13.40
C TYR A 263 -22.10 17.99 14.06
N CYS A 264 -21.96 16.88 14.77
CA CYS A 264 -22.93 16.39 15.71
C CYS A 264 -22.52 16.83 17.12
N ASP A 265 -23.36 17.69 17.72
CA ASP A 265 -23.21 18.19 19.09
C ASP A 265 -23.39 17.05 20.10
N SER A 266 -22.26 16.45 20.47
CA SER A 266 -22.20 15.25 21.29
C SER A 266 -22.42 15.55 22.76
N ASN A 267 -22.16 16.78 23.19
CA ASN A 267 -22.27 17.18 24.59
C ASN A 267 -23.48 18.09 24.87
N THR A 268 -24.27 18.41 23.84
CA THR A 268 -25.52 19.18 23.87
C THR A 268 -25.37 20.62 24.34
N ASN A 269 -24.20 21.24 24.14
CA ASN A 269 -23.96 22.62 24.50
C ASN A 269 -24.38 23.63 23.41
N GLY A 270 -24.79 23.15 22.23
CA GLY A 270 -25.20 23.97 21.08
C GLY A 270 -24.05 24.54 20.26
N HIS A 271 -22.81 24.10 20.50
CA HIS A 271 -21.60 24.62 19.88
C HIS A 271 -20.71 23.50 19.42
N TYR A 272 -19.90 23.76 18.40
CA TYR A 272 -18.83 22.83 18.05
C TYR A 272 -17.66 23.01 19.00
N ASP A 273 -17.24 21.93 19.63
CA ASP A 273 -16.03 21.85 20.43
C ASP A 273 -15.28 20.52 20.25
N CYS A 274 -14.21 20.36 21.04
CA CYS A 274 -13.32 19.22 20.98
C CYS A 274 -14.00 17.87 21.33
N TYR A 275 -15.20 17.87 21.86
CA TYR A 275 -15.98 16.67 22.17
C TYR A 275 -16.93 16.25 21.05
N ASP A 276 -17.14 17.11 20.05
CA ASP A 276 -18.13 16.87 19.00
C ASP A 276 -17.58 16.08 17.82
N CYS A 277 -18.47 15.46 17.06
CA CYS A 277 -18.08 14.63 15.94
C CYS A 277 -18.26 15.38 14.63
N LEU A 278 -17.27 15.36 13.76
CA LEU A 278 -17.34 15.97 12.45
C LEU A 278 -17.72 14.92 11.39
N TYR A 279 -18.64 15.31 10.52
CA TYR A 279 -19.20 14.56 9.41
C TYR A 279 -19.07 15.41 8.13
N LEU A 280 -19.04 14.75 6.98
CA LEU A 280 -19.38 15.34 5.70
C LEU A 280 -20.83 14.92 5.40
N ASP A 281 -21.76 15.86 5.53
CA ASP A 281 -23.17 15.71 5.20
C ASP A 281 -23.32 15.74 3.68
N SER A 282 -23.48 14.56 3.07
CA SER A 282 -23.37 14.38 1.62
C SER A 282 -24.66 14.73 0.87
N ASP A 283 -25.80 14.67 1.54
CA ASP A 283 -27.13 15.00 1.00
C ASP A 283 -27.67 16.33 1.51
N ASN A 284 -26.91 16.99 2.38
CA ASN A 284 -27.21 18.29 2.95
C ASN A 284 -28.51 18.29 3.79
N SER A 285 -28.82 17.14 4.39
CA SER A 285 -30.06 16.88 5.12
C SER A 285 -30.07 17.47 6.53
N PHE A 286 -28.96 17.98 7.04
CA PHE A 286 -28.81 18.48 8.43
C PHE A 286 -29.08 17.41 9.49
N THR A 287 -29.02 16.15 9.12
CA THR A 287 -29.13 15.02 10.03
C THR A 287 -28.18 13.95 9.55
N ILE A 288 -27.64 13.14 10.46
CA ILE A 288 -26.81 12.01 10.05
C ILE A 288 -27.68 11.06 9.21
N SER A 289 -27.40 10.96 7.92
CA SER A 289 -28.15 10.16 6.94
C SER A 289 -27.26 9.12 6.27
N VAL A 290 -27.86 8.19 5.54
CA VAL A 290 -27.10 7.16 4.80
C VAL A 290 -26.34 7.83 3.66
N GLY A 291 -25.03 7.61 3.60
CA GLY A 291 -24.14 8.25 2.62
C GLY A 291 -23.21 9.30 3.23
N ASP A 292 -23.54 9.86 4.40
CA ASP A 292 -22.66 10.82 5.09
C ASP A 292 -21.33 10.18 5.49
N ILE A 293 -20.26 10.97 5.48
CA ILE A 293 -18.91 10.48 5.81
C ILE A 293 -18.47 10.95 7.18
N ARG A 294 -18.05 10.04 8.04
CA ARG A 294 -17.50 10.37 9.36
C ARG A 294 -16.08 10.88 9.19
N ILE A 295 -15.83 12.14 9.50
CA ILE A 295 -14.49 12.75 9.36
C ILE A 295 -13.66 12.49 10.61
N THR A 296 -14.27 12.60 11.78
CA THR A 296 -13.68 12.16 13.04
C THR A 296 -14.28 10.84 13.48
N ALA A 297 -13.61 10.16 14.41
CA ALA A 297 -14.21 9.01 15.08
C ALA A 297 -15.50 9.47 15.77
N SER A 298 -16.61 8.77 15.53
CA SER A 298 -17.90 9.17 16.08
C SER A 298 -18.08 8.63 17.51
N SER A 299 -18.43 9.52 18.43
CA SER A 299 -18.99 9.26 19.76
C SER A 299 -20.51 9.53 19.81
N CYS A 300 -21.12 9.95 18.70
CA CYS A 300 -22.55 10.26 18.55
C CYS A 300 -23.45 9.02 18.50
N GLY A 301 -23.32 8.13 19.48
CA GLY A 301 -24.14 6.91 19.62
C GLY A 301 -23.49 5.63 19.13
N GLY A 302 -22.29 5.68 18.54
CA GLY A 302 -21.52 4.51 18.11
C GLY A 302 -20.01 4.65 18.34
N SER A 303 -19.23 3.70 17.82
CA SER A 303 -17.77 3.74 17.77
C SER A 303 -17.35 3.41 16.35
N TYR A 304 -17.23 4.45 15.52
CA TYR A 304 -16.97 4.34 14.10
C TYR A 304 -15.59 4.93 13.75
N THR A 305 -14.96 4.37 12.73
CA THR A 305 -13.64 4.84 12.25
C THR A 305 -13.79 6.11 11.40
N PRO A 306 -12.82 7.04 11.48
CA PRO A 306 -12.70 8.13 10.51
C PRO A 306 -12.64 7.63 9.06
N GLY A 307 -13.20 8.41 8.14
CA GLY A 307 -13.32 8.11 6.72
C GLY A 307 -14.37 7.06 6.37
N SER A 308 -15.25 6.68 7.30
CA SER A 308 -16.30 5.68 7.05
C SER A 308 -17.63 6.31 6.70
N ALA A 309 -18.31 5.80 5.67
CA ALA A 309 -19.67 6.23 5.36
C ALA A 309 -20.70 5.65 6.33
N VAL A 310 -21.75 6.41 6.58
CA VAL A 310 -22.95 6.02 7.32
C VAL A 310 -23.77 5.07 6.46
N LYS A 311 -24.13 3.92 7.03
CA LYS A 311 -24.85 2.84 6.35
C LYS A 311 -26.20 2.60 7.02
N GLU A 312 -27.16 2.06 6.26
CA GLU A 312 -28.47 1.71 6.79
C GLU A 312 -28.37 0.86 8.07
N GLY A 313 -29.04 1.32 9.14
CA GLY A 313 -29.05 0.66 10.44
C GLY A 313 -27.92 1.06 11.39
N ASP A 314 -27.02 1.97 11.00
CA ASP A 314 -26.08 2.60 11.91
C ASP A 314 -26.79 3.37 13.03
N VAL A 315 -26.18 3.36 14.22
CA VAL A 315 -26.80 3.87 15.46
C VAL A 315 -26.82 5.40 15.50
N ASP A 316 -25.94 6.05 14.76
CA ASP A 316 -25.84 7.52 14.70
C ASP A 316 -26.83 8.16 13.73
N ILE A 317 -27.55 7.38 12.92
CA ILE A 317 -28.57 7.89 11.97
C ILE A 317 -29.66 8.69 12.70
N GLY A 318 -30.00 9.85 12.14
CA GLY A 318 -31.08 10.72 12.59
C GLY A 318 -30.70 11.71 13.68
N ASN A 319 -29.45 11.69 14.17
CA ASN A 319 -28.96 12.77 15.01
C ASN A 319 -28.84 14.07 14.19
N PRO A 320 -29.17 15.23 14.77
CA PRO A 320 -29.03 16.51 14.08
C PRO A 320 -27.56 16.82 13.80
N LEU A 321 -27.31 17.37 12.62
CA LEU A 321 -26.03 17.89 12.18
C LEU A 321 -26.12 19.41 12.07
N TYR A 322 -25.15 20.09 12.66
CA TYR A 322 -25.01 21.54 12.71
C TYR A 322 -23.80 21.97 11.89
N ALA A 323 -23.79 23.17 11.31
CA ALA A 323 -22.62 23.64 10.58
C ALA A 323 -21.49 24.05 11.54
N PRO A 324 -20.25 23.51 11.41
CA PRO A 324 -19.06 23.99 12.12
C PRO A 324 -18.54 25.30 11.52
N TYR A 325 -19.15 25.76 10.41
CA TYR A 325 -18.78 26.96 9.64
C TYR A 325 -17.29 27.00 9.29
N LEU A 326 -16.91 26.07 8.40
CA LEU A 326 -15.56 25.92 7.86
C LEU A 326 -15.35 26.81 6.64
N PHE A 327 -14.34 27.69 6.69
CA PHE A 327 -14.02 28.59 5.57
C PHE A 327 -12.57 28.44 5.13
N PRO A 328 -12.27 28.54 3.83
CA PRO A 328 -10.90 28.50 3.32
C PRO A 328 -10.22 29.86 3.54
N ASN A 329 -9.98 30.25 4.79
CA ASN A 329 -9.37 31.52 5.23
C ASN A 329 -10.35 32.72 5.31
N MET A 330 -9.81 33.93 5.55
CA MET A 330 -10.60 35.16 5.65
C MET A 330 -11.50 35.34 4.42
N SER A 331 -12.81 35.38 4.63
CA SER A 331 -13.81 35.43 3.56
C SER A 331 -14.83 36.57 3.76
N ILE A 332 -15.63 36.83 2.73
CA ILE A 332 -16.73 37.80 2.75
C ILE A 332 -18.05 37.03 2.78
N VAL A 333 -19.02 37.49 3.57
CA VAL A 333 -20.39 36.96 3.57
C VAL A 333 -21.11 37.36 2.26
N ARG A 334 -21.68 36.42 1.52
CA ARG A 334 -22.37 36.61 0.22
C ARG A 334 -23.83 36.14 0.25
N GLU A 335 -24.53 36.43 -0.84
CA GLU A 335 -25.90 35.96 -1.13
C GLU A 335 -25.88 34.81 -2.16
N ASP A 336 -26.95 34.01 -2.16
CA ASP A 336 -27.23 33.04 -3.23
C ASP A 336 -27.55 33.77 -4.54
N ALA A 337 -26.92 33.39 -5.65
CA ALA A 337 -26.99 34.13 -6.91
C ALA A 337 -28.34 34.01 -7.64
N ASP A 338 -29.20 33.05 -7.29
CA ASP A 338 -30.56 32.91 -7.84
C ASP A 338 -31.67 33.37 -6.87
N LEU A 339 -31.30 33.89 -5.69
CA LEU A 339 -32.26 34.46 -4.75
C LEU A 339 -33.06 35.58 -5.42
N THR A 340 -34.36 35.65 -5.13
CA THR A 340 -35.33 36.62 -5.69
C THR A 340 -35.75 36.40 -7.14
N THR A 341 -35.31 35.32 -7.78
CA THR A 341 -35.76 34.95 -9.14
C THR A 341 -37.27 34.72 -9.15
N GLY A 342 -38.00 35.31 -10.11
CA GLY A 342 -39.46 35.14 -10.19
C GLY A 342 -39.84 33.75 -10.70
N LEU A 343 -40.84 33.13 -10.07
CA LEU A 343 -41.33 31.79 -10.45
C LEU A 343 -42.74 31.86 -11.06
N ILE A 344 -42.99 31.00 -12.05
CA ILE A 344 -44.26 30.88 -12.78
C ILE A 344 -44.74 29.43 -12.78
N SER A 345 -46.05 29.24 -12.60
CA SER A 345 -46.66 27.92 -12.62
C SER A 345 -46.74 27.38 -14.04
N PHE A 346 -46.45 26.10 -14.21
CA PHE A 346 -46.67 25.39 -15.48
C PHE A 346 -48.11 25.55 -15.98
N LEU A 347 -48.26 25.65 -17.30
CA LEU A 347 -49.57 25.63 -17.95
C LEU A 347 -50.23 24.26 -17.75
N ALA A 348 -51.56 24.22 -17.74
CA ALA A 348 -52.30 22.96 -17.54
C ALA A 348 -52.08 21.92 -18.66
N THR A 349 -51.53 22.33 -19.80
CA THR A 349 -51.13 21.45 -20.90
C THR A 349 -49.69 20.96 -20.75
N GLU A 350 -48.87 21.60 -19.92
CA GLU A 350 -47.49 21.20 -19.64
C GLU A 350 -47.46 20.14 -18.54
N ARG A 351 -46.83 19.00 -18.85
CA ARG A 351 -46.86 17.81 -18.01
C ARG A 351 -45.55 17.05 -18.12
N HIS A 352 -45.19 16.31 -17.08
CA HIS A 352 -44.00 15.47 -17.06
C HIS A 352 -44.36 13.98 -17.13
N ALA A 353 -43.39 13.16 -17.54
CA ALA A 353 -43.51 11.71 -17.59
C ALA A 353 -42.83 11.05 -16.39
N GLU A 354 -43.40 9.98 -15.86
CA GLU A 354 -42.86 9.22 -14.71
C GLU A 354 -41.79 8.20 -15.17
N ASN A 355 -40.85 8.65 -16.00
CA ASN A 355 -39.81 7.81 -16.59
C ASN A 355 -38.59 7.64 -15.68
N ILE A 356 -38.53 8.36 -14.56
CA ILE A 356 -37.49 8.23 -13.53
C ILE A 356 -38.07 7.47 -12.34
N ASN A 357 -38.95 8.10 -11.55
CA ASN A 357 -39.71 7.42 -10.50
C ASN A 357 -41.21 7.54 -10.76
N SER A 358 -41.98 6.61 -10.20
CA SER A 358 -43.45 6.66 -10.27
C SER A 358 -44.05 7.17 -8.95
N ASN A 359 -43.81 8.45 -8.63
CA ASN A 359 -44.20 9.10 -7.37
C ASN A 359 -45.21 10.26 -7.53
N GLY A 360 -45.43 10.77 -8.75
CA GLY A 360 -46.32 11.88 -9.05
C GLY A 360 -45.75 13.28 -8.79
N ASN A 361 -44.45 13.39 -8.51
CA ASN A 361 -43.69 14.64 -8.41
C ASN A 361 -42.73 14.71 -9.60
N TYR A 362 -42.30 15.91 -9.98
CA TYR A 362 -41.25 16.03 -10.98
C TYR A 362 -39.90 15.59 -10.41
N ASP A 363 -39.29 14.59 -11.05
CA ASP A 363 -37.91 14.18 -10.78
C ASP A 363 -36.97 14.68 -11.90
N TYR A 364 -35.74 15.07 -11.54
CA TYR A 364 -34.76 15.53 -12.51
C TYR A 364 -34.50 14.49 -13.60
N GLY A 365 -34.60 14.91 -14.87
CA GLY A 365 -34.44 14.03 -16.03
C GLY A 365 -35.74 13.43 -16.56
N GLU A 366 -36.88 13.70 -15.91
CA GLU A 366 -38.19 13.38 -16.47
C GLU A 366 -38.49 14.19 -17.73
N TRP A 367 -39.12 13.54 -18.70
CA TRP A 367 -39.48 14.18 -19.97
C TRP A 367 -40.69 15.08 -19.78
N ILE A 368 -40.66 16.26 -20.40
CA ILE A 368 -41.71 17.26 -20.29
C ILE A 368 -42.36 17.45 -21.66
N TYR A 369 -43.69 17.53 -21.68
CA TYR A 369 -44.50 17.65 -22.88
C TYR A 369 -45.56 18.76 -22.73
N ASP A 370 -45.88 19.44 -23.82
CA ASP A 370 -47.07 20.28 -23.98
C ASP A 370 -48.15 19.49 -24.74
N GLU A 371 -49.25 19.17 -24.05
CA GLU A 371 -50.37 18.36 -24.53
C GLU A 371 -51.27 19.18 -25.46
N ALA A 372 -51.33 18.80 -26.74
CA ALA A 372 -52.14 19.50 -27.75
C ALA A 372 -53.64 19.12 -27.72
N GLY A 373 -54.10 18.39 -26.70
CA GLY A 373 -55.48 17.95 -26.51
C GLY A 373 -55.84 16.71 -27.33
N GLY A 374 -55.08 15.63 -27.13
CA GLY A 374 -55.17 14.38 -27.87
C GLY A 374 -56.41 13.51 -27.62
N THR A 375 -56.36 12.26 -28.09
CA THR A 375 -57.49 11.33 -28.04
C THR A 375 -57.60 10.56 -26.71
N VAL A 376 -56.52 10.52 -25.94
CA VAL A 376 -56.46 9.86 -24.63
C VAL A 376 -55.84 10.84 -23.62
N ALA A 377 -56.62 11.23 -22.61
CA ALA A 377 -56.14 12.16 -21.59
C ALA A 377 -54.96 11.57 -20.81
N ASN A 378 -53.98 12.41 -20.49
CA ASN A 378 -52.80 12.10 -19.66
C ASN A 378 -51.82 11.09 -20.29
N GLN A 379 -51.71 11.09 -21.62
CA GLN A 379 -50.72 10.32 -22.36
C GLN A 379 -50.12 11.17 -23.48
N VAL A 380 -48.89 10.86 -23.86
CA VAL A 380 -48.24 11.43 -25.04
C VAL A 380 -48.96 10.93 -26.30
N ASP A 381 -49.59 11.84 -27.02
CA ASP A 381 -50.31 11.60 -28.27
C ASP A 381 -49.57 12.23 -29.47
N ALA A 382 -49.80 11.69 -30.67
CA ALA A 382 -49.30 12.31 -31.90
C ALA A 382 -49.87 13.74 -32.05
N GLY A 383 -48.98 14.74 -32.08
CA GLY A 383 -49.33 16.15 -32.10
C GLY A 383 -48.84 16.94 -30.87
N ASP A 384 -48.50 16.25 -29.78
CA ASP A 384 -47.89 16.88 -28.59
C ASP A 384 -46.50 17.41 -28.90
N VAL A 385 -46.04 18.38 -28.11
CA VAL A 385 -44.70 18.97 -28.25
C VAL A 385 -43.81 18.47 -27.11
N ARG A 386 -42.63 17.96 -27.44
CA ARG A 386 -41.61 17.61 -26.44
C ARG A 386 -40.96 18.90 -25.96
N LEU A 387 -41.12 19.28 -24.70
CA LEU A 387 -40.46 20.46 -24.14
C LEU A 387 -39.03 20.15 -23.65
N THR A 388 -38.71 18.88 -23.42
CA THR A 388 -37.33 18.42 -23.21
C THR A 388 -36.91 17.41 -24.29
N SER A 389 -35.62 17.10 -24.36
CA SER A 389 -35.14 16.03 -25.26
C SER A 389 -35.52 14.67 -24.70
N VAL A 390 -36.10 13.82 -25.55
CA VAL A 390 -36.61 12.49 -25.16
C VAL A 390 -35.73 11.41 -25.79
N THR A 391 -35.15 10.52 -24.99
CA THR A 391 -34.32 9.43 -25.50
C THR A 391 -34.87 8.07 -25.10
N ILE A 392 -35.31 7.28 -26.09
CA ILE A 392 -35.89 5.95 -25.88
C ILE A 392 -35.25 4.94 -26.83
N GLY A 393 -34.72 3.85 -26.28
CA GLY A 393 -34.16 2.75 -27.08
C GLY A 393 -33.02 3.18 -28.03
N GLY A 394 -32.26 4.21 -27.66
CA GLY A 394 -31.17 4.78 -28.47
C GLY A 394 -31.60 5.79 -29.54
N THR A 395 -32.89 6.12 -29.62
CA THR A 395 -33.40 7.21 -30.48
C THR A 395 -33.62 8.45 -29.63
N THR A 396 -33.05 9.59 -30.05
CA THR A 396 -33.24 10.88 -29.38
C THR A 396 -34.10 11.81 -30.24
N TYR A 397 -35.22 12.25 -29.65
CA TYR A 397 -36.06 13.30 -30.19
C TYR A 397 -35.66 14.63 -29.55
N ALA A 398 -35.43 15.65 -30.36
CA ALA A 398 -35.01 16.96 -29.88
C ALA A 398 -36.14 17.65 -29.09
N ALA A 399 -35.75 18.48 -28.11
CA ALA A 399 -36.67 19.42 -27.49
C ALA A 399 -37.30 20.33 -28.56
N ASN A 400 -38.53 20.76 -28.30
CA ASN A 400 -39.44 21.48 -29.19
C ASN A 400 -39.85 20.74 -30.47
N SER A 401 -39.64 19.42 -30.55
CA SER A 401 -40.15 18.61 -31.66
C SER A 401 -41.58 18.12 -31.41
N ILE A 402 -42.34 17.95 -32.49
CA ILE A 402 -43.71 17.42 -32.43
C ILE A 402 -43.66 15.89 -32.43
N VAL A 403 -44.44 15.25 -31.58
CA VAL A 403 -44.64 13.80 -31.56
C VAL A 403 -45.39 13.37 -32.82
N ALA A 404 -44.74 12.55 -33.66
CA ALA A 404 -45.35 11.97 -34.84
C ALA A 404 -46.00 10.62 -34.52
N ALA A 405 -47.04 10.26 -35.26
CA ALA A 405 -47.67 8.95 -35.11
C ALA A 405 -46.66 7.81 -35.37
N GLY A 406 -46.53 6.91 -34.41
CA GLY A 406 -45.56 5.80 -34.41
C GLY A 406 -44.20 6.14 -33.80
N ASP A 407 -44.01 7.33 -33.22
CA ASP A 407 -42.82 7.63 -32.42
C ASP A 407 -42.78 6.73 -31.16
N LEU A 408 -41.56 6.45 -30.67
CA LEU A 408 -41.35 5.49 -29.58
C LEU A 408 -41.91 5.95 -28.23
N ASP A 409 -42.14 7.26 -28.08
CA ASP A 409 -42.70 7.88 -26.88
C ASP A 409 -44.22 8.05 -26.93
N GLU A 410 -44.88 7.72 -28.06
CA GLU A 410 -46.34 7.71 -28.15
C GLU A 410 -46.94 6.69 -27.15
N GLY A 411 -47.88 7.16 -26.32
CA GLY A 411 -48.52 6.39 -25.25
C GLY A 411 -47.82 6.45 -23.88
N THR A 412 -46.75 7.23 -23.73
CA THR A 412 -46.11 7.48 -22.43
C THR A 412 -47.10 8.17 -21.49
N LEU A 413 -47.21 7.71 -20.24
CA LEU A 413 -48.10 8.31 -19.25
C LEU A 413 -47.56 9.66 -18.78
N LEU A 414 -48.45 10.64 -18.65
CA LEU A 414 -48.13 11.99 -18.21
C LEU A 414 -48.82 12.32 -16.89
N VAL A 415 -48.13 13.06 -16.04
CA VAL A 415 -48.59 13.58 -14.75
C VAL A 415 -48.47 15.11 -14.76
N ASN A 416 -49.36 15.75 -13.99
CA ASN A 416 -49.32 17.21 -13.85
C ASN A 416 -48.25 17.59 -12.84
N PHE A 417 -47.52 18.67 -13.12
CA PHE A 417 -46.74 19.34 -12.10
C PHE A 417 -47.61 19.72 -10.90
N LEU A 418 -47.05 19.57 -9.71
CA LEU A 418 -47.69 20.00 -8.48
C LEU A 418 -47.77 21.53 -8.40
N THR A 419 -48.64 22.04 -7.52
CA THR A 419 -48.84 23.49 -7.40
C THR A 419 -47.63 24.25 -6.84
N ASP A 420 -46.76 23.53 -6.14
CA ASP A 420 -45.49 23.98 -5.61
C ASP A 420 -44.33 23.70 -6.58
N GLU A 421 -44.54 23.08 -7.74
CA GLU A 421 -43.52 22.92 -8.78
C GLU A 421 -43.70 24.02 -9.83
N LEU A 422 -42.72 24.94 -9.91
CA LEU A 422 -42.75 26.13 -10.77
C LEU A 422 -41.46 26.22 -11.58
N HIS A 423 -41.48 27.01 -12.65
CA HIS A 423 -40.28 27.31 -13.43
C HIS A 423 -39.94 28.80 -13.42
N ASP A 424 -38.71 29.15 -13.77
CA ASP A 424 -38.32 30.54 -14.05
C ASP A 424 -38.55 30.90 -15.53
N GLU A 425 -38.35 32.17 -15.86
CA GLU A 425 -38.46 32.70 -17.24
C GLU A 425 -37.07 33.14 -17.73
N SER A 426 -36.06 32.30 -17.45
CA SER A 426 -34.66 32.59 -17.76
C SER A 426 -34.33 32.47 -19.26
N VAL A 427 -35.14 31.72 -20.02
CA VAL A 427 -34.95 31.50 -21.46
C VAL A 427 -35.91 32.35 -22.27
N ALA A 428 -37.21 32.28 -21.98
CA ALA A 428 -38.23 33.12 -22.61
C ALA A 428 -39.09 33.79 -21.53
N VAL A 429 -39.64 34.97 -21.83
CA VAL A 429 -40.59 35.66 -20.95
C VAL A 429 -41.98 35.63 -21.60
N ASP A 430 -42.62 34.47 -21.55
CA ASP A 430 -43.91 34.19 -22.17
C ASP A 430 -44.93 33.44 -21.28
N GLY A 431 -44.53 33.01 -20.08
CA GLY A 431 -45.38 32.33 -19.11
C GLY A 431 -45.67 30.87 -19.45
N ALA A 432 -44.89 30.27 -20.33
CA ALA A 432 -44.91 28.86 -20.68
C ALA A 432 -43.50 28.27 -20.50
N TYR A 433 -43.39 27.01 -20.12
CA TYR A 433 -42.09 26.38 -19.93
C TYR A 433 -41.33 26.28 -21.25
N THR A 434 -40.18 26.94 -21.31
CA THR A 434 -39.23 26.84 -22.42
C THR A 434 -38.08 25.92 -22.06
N ALA A 435 -37.74 25.02 -22.98
CA ALA A 435 -36.62 24.09 -22.84
C ALA A 435 -35.32 24.79 -22.35
N GLY A 436 -34.86 24.44 -21.15
CA GLY A 436 -33.67 25.01 -20.52
C GLY A 436 -33.96 26.02 -19.40
N GLU A 437 -35.22 26.34 -19.13
CA GLU A 437 -35.62 27.05 -17.92
C GLU A 437 -35.45 26.18 -16.68
N ASN A 438 -35.18 26.86 -15.57
CA ASN A 438 -34.93 26.23 -14.30
C ASN A 438 -36.26 25.91 -13.61
N ILE A 439 -36.35 24.75 -12.98
CA ILE A 439 -37.53 24.29 -12.25
C ILE A 439 -37.21 24.28 -10.77
N TYR A 440 -38.14 24.75 -9.96
CA TYR A 440 -38.05 24.87 -8.51
C TYR A 440 -39.28 24.29 -7.83
N LYS A 441 -39.12 23.91 -6.57
CA LYS A 441 -40.19 23.65 -5.64
C LYS A 441 -40.32 24.82 -4.66
N ASP A 442 -41.37 25.61 -4.83
CA ASP A 442 -41.70 26.77 -3.99
C ASP A 442 -42.45 26.30 -2.74
N LEU A 443 -41.69 26.12 -1.66
CA LEU A 443 -42.21 25.51 -0.43
C LEU A 443 -42.96 26.50 0.44
N ASP A 444 -42.74 27.80 0.24
CA ASP A 444 -43.40 28.87 0.99
C ASP A 444 -44.55 29.55 0.22
N ALA A 445 -44.74 29.17 -1.04
CA ALA A 445 -45.72 29.72 -1.98
C ALA A 445 -45.57 31.23 -2.21
N SER A 446 -44.33 31.72 -2.19
CA SER A 446 -44.01 33.15 -2.39
C SER A 446 -44.13 33.58 -3.85
N GLY A 447 -44.03 32.66 -4.81
CA GLY A 447 -43.97 32.96 -6.25
C GLY A 447 -42.61 33.52 -6.69
N SER A 448 -41.56 33.31 -5.90
CA SER A 448 -40.19 33.67 -6.19
C SER A 448 -39.24 32.69 -5.51
N VAL A 449 -38.00 32.61 -5.96
CA VAL A 449 -36.95 31.84 -5.31
C VAL A 449 -36.57 32.49 -3.99
N THR A 450 -36.89 31.81 -2.88
CA THR A 450 -36.63 32.21 -1.50
C THR A 450 -35.83 31.16 -0.75
N VAL A 451 -35.27 31.56 0.40
CA VAL A 451 -34.55 30.64 1.29
C VAL A 451 -35.49 29.50 1.71
N GLY A 452 -35.05 28.27 1.48
CA GLY A 452 -35.82 27.07 1.77
C GLY A 452 -36.53 26.46 0.57
N ASP A 453 -36.59 27.12 -0.58
CA ASP A 453 -37.10 26.51 -1.81
C ASP A 453 -36.13 25.47 -2.37
N GLN A 454 -36.65 24.46 -3.07
CA GLN A 454 -35.84 23.40 -3.67
C GLN A 454 -35.61 23.68 -5.15
N ARG A 455 -34.40 23.46 -5.66
CA ARG A 455 -34.12 23.44 -7.10
C ARG A 455 -34.45 22.05 -7.61
N LEU A 456 -35.27 21.90 -8.65
CA LEU A 456 -35.60 20.60 -9.25
C LEU A 456 -34.81 20.32 -10.54
N THR A 457 -34.13 21.33 -11.08
CA THR A 457 -33.15 21.21 -12.17
C THR A 457 -31.78 21.75 -11.75
N ILE A 458 -30.77 21.51 -12.58
CA ILE A 458 -29.51 22.25 -12.51
C ILE A 458 -29.80 23.70 -12.87
N VAL A 459 -29.34 24.65 -12.05
CA VAL A 459 -29.54 26.09 -12.21
C VAL A 459 -28.20 26.75 -12.48
N THR A 460 -28.11 27.57 -13.52
CA THR A 460 -26.93 28.41 -13.78
C THR A 460 -27.30 29.88 -13.70
N SER A 461 -26.79 30.58 -12.69
CA SER A 461 -26.98 32.03 -12.50
C SER A 461 -25.62 32.74 -12.53
N GLY A 462 -25.35 33.49 -13.59
CA GLY A 462 -24.05 34.14 -13.78
C GLY A 462 -22.92 33.12 -13.95
N THR A 463 -21.93 33.16 -13.04
CA THR A 463 -20.82 32.19 -12.97
C THR A 463 -21.11 31.00 -12.05
N TYR A 464 -22.23 31.02 -11.32
CA TYR A 464 -22.61 29.99 -10.35
C TYR A 464 -23.45 28.89 -11.01
N THR A 465 -23.18 27.63 -10.65
CA THR A 465 -23.99 26.47 -11.06
C THR A 465 -24.43 25.71 -9.81
N TYR A 466 -25.73 25.48 -9.69
CA TYR A 466 -26.37 24.75 -8.60
C TYR A 466 -26.96 23.47 -9.15
N ILE A 467 -26.81 22.37 -8.43
CA ILE A 467 -27.35 21.08 -8.86
C ILE A 467 -28.83 20.93 -8.48
N TYR A 468 -29.51 20.03 -9.18
CA TYR A 468 -30.89 19.66 -8.89
C TYR A 468 -31.00 19.04 -7.48
N ASN A 469 -32.19 19.13 -6.89
CA ASN A 469 -32.56 18.82 -5.51
C ASN A 469 -31.85 19.61 -4.39
N SER A 470 -30.94 20.53 -4.71
CA SER A 470 -30.38 21.46 -3.71
C SER A 470 -31.42 22.46 -3.21
N PHE A 471 -31.25 23.00 -2.00
CA PHE A 471 -32.12 24.06 -1.47
C PHE A 471 -31.47 25.43 -1.64
N VAL A 472 -32.29 26.46 -1.88
CA VAL A 472 -31.89 27.88 -1.95
C VAL A 472 -31.63 28.37 -0.53
N ARG A 473 -30.49 29.04 -0.29
CA ARG A 473 -30.06 29.39 1.07
C ARG A 473 -29.38 30.75 1.10
N GLU A 474 -29.64 31.55 2.14
CA GLU A 474 -28.65 32.54 2.56
C GLU A 474 -27.45 31.80 3.18
N GLU A 475 -26.27 32.42 3.21
CA GLU A 475 -25.15 31.84 3.93
C GLU A 475 -25.57 31.60 5.40
N GLU A 476 -25.33 30.40 5.92
CA GLU A 476 -26.01 29.88 7.13
C GLU A 476 -25.66 30.67 8.42
N ASP A 477 -24.65 31.53 8.40
CA ASP A 477 -24.32 32.43 9.51
C ASP A 477 -25.01 33.80 9.40
N VAL A 478 -25.65 34.13 8.27
CA VAL A 478 -26.39 35.39 8.10
C VAL A 478 -27.50 35.48 9.15
N GLY A 479 -27.50 36.58 9.90
CA GLY A 479 -28.41 36.81 11.01
C GLY A 479 -27.89 36.37 12.38
N ASP A 480 -26.70 35.74 12.47
CA ASP A 480 -26.06 35.47 13.75
C ASP A 480 -25.75 36.77 14.49
N GLY A 481 -26.17 36.87 15.75
CA GLY A 481 -25.94 38.06 16.55
C GLY A 481 -24.46 38.29 16.85
N LEU A 482 -23.97 39.49 16.56
CA LEU A 482 -22.58 39.89 16.81
C LEU A 482 -22.45 40.74 18.07
N THR A 483 -21.63 40.24 19.00
CA THR A 483 -21.28 40.90 20.26
C THR A 483 -19.93 41.61 20.15
N GLY A 484 -19.85 42.83 20.69
CA GLY A 484 -18.59 43.57 20.74
C GLY A 484 -17.68 43.07 21.86
N PHE A 485 -16.36 43.11 21.62
CA PHE A 485 -15.35 42.82 22.64
C PHE A 485 -15.45 43.76 23.85
N SER A 486 -15.09 43.25 25.02
CA SER A 486 -15.02 43.98 26.27
C SER A 486 -13.75 44.84 26.37
N ALA A 487 -13.74 45.86 27.24
CA ALA A 487 -12.62 46.81 27.39
C ALA A 487 -11.28 46.16 27.77
N ASN A 488 -11.32 44.94 28.30
CA ASN A 488 -10.15 44.20 28.72
C ASN A 488 -9.75 43.12 27.71
N GLU A 489 -10.56 42.85 26.70
CA GLU A 489 -10.19 42.00 25.56
C GLU A 489 -9.41 42.84 24.55
N LYS A 490 -8.14 42.50 24.39
CA LYS A 490 -7.16 43.29 23.63
C LYS A 490 -6.30 42.37 22.79
N TRP A 491 -5.70 42.90 21.73
CA TRP A 491 -4.90 42.11 20.79
C TRP A 491 -3.47 42.65 20.67
N TYR A 492 -2.54 41.77 20.32
CA TYR A 492 -1.18 42.12 20.00
C TYR A 492 -1.02 42.36 18.49
N ASP A 493 -0.72 43.60 18.12
CA ASP A 493 -0.47 44.02 16.75
C ASP A 493 0.93 43.61 16.30
N ALA A 494 1.01 42.44 15.67
CA ALA A 494 2.26 41.80 15.33
C ALA A 494 2.88 42.42 14.08
N ASN A 495 2.06 42.88 13.14
CA ASN A 495 2.48 43.42 11.85
C ASN A 495 2.59 44.97 11.85
N GLY A 496 2.01 45.64 12.85
CA GLY A 496 2.04 47.09 13.07
C GLY A 496 1.07 47.89 12.20
N ASP A 497 0.06 47.26 11.61
CA ASP A 497 -0.90 47.91 10.70
C ASP A 497 -2.10 48.56 11.42
N GLY A 498 -2.26 48.29 12.72
CA GLY A 498 -3.33 48.82 13.55
C GLY A 498 -4.71 48.22 13.29
N LEU A 499 -4.81 47.10 12.56
CA LEU A 499 -6.02 46.33 12.29
C LEU A 499 -5.85 44.91 12.80
N TYR A 500 -6.83 44.40 13.54
CA TYR A 500 -6.81 43.00 13.91
C TYR A 500 -6.91 42.13 12.64
N THR A 501 -5.95 41.22 12.52
CA THR A 501 -5.87 40.19 11.50
C THR A 501 -5.77 38.79 12.14
N PRO A 502 -6.31 37.76 11.48
CA PRO A 502 -6.15 36.38 11.94
C PRO A 502 -4.67 36.02 12.18
N GLY A 503 -4.39 35.25 13.23
CA GLY A 503 -3.03 34.93 13.68
C GLY A 503 -2.45 35.90 14.73
N GLU A 504 -3.09 37.03 14.98
CA GLU A 504 -2.71 37.95 16.06
C GLU A 504 -3.35 37.57 17.39
N TRP A 505 -2.58 37.70 18.47
CA TRP A 505 -2.97 37.11 19.74
C TRP A 505 -3.90 38.00 20.54
N ILE A 506 -4.96 37.39 21.11
CA ILE A 506 -5.93 38.06 21.96
C ILE A 506 -5.66 37.72 23.42
N TYR A 507 -5.72 38.71 24.28
CA TYR A 507 -5.53 38.60 25.72
C TYR A 507 -6.67 39.31 26.47
N LEU A 508 -7.04 38.73 27.60
CA LEU A 508 -7.77 39.42 28.66
C LEU A 508 -6.75 40.12 29.56
N SER A 509 -6.61 41.44 29.40
CA SER A 509 -5.68 42.27 30.17
C SER A 509 -6.37 43.56 30.65
N ALA A 510 -6.16 43.88 31.93
CA ALA A 510 -6.68 45.10 32.53
C ALA A 510 -5.90 46.36 32.10
N ASP A 511 -4.70 46.19 31.53
CA ASP A 511 -3.88 47.27 31.00
C ASP A 511 -3.47 47.00 29.55
N ASN A 512 -2.57 47.80 28.98
CA ASN A 512 -2.22 47.71 27.56
C ASN A 512 -0.91 46.94 27.34
N THR A 513 -0.58 46.03 28.25
CA THR A 513 0.68 45.29 28.24
C THR A 513 0.44 43.85 28.66
N VAL A 514 1.13 42.90 28.03
CA VAL A 514 1.08 41.50 28.47
C VAL A 514 1.87 41.36 29.77
N ASN A 515 1.18 41.02 30.86
CA ASN A 515 1.73 40.89 32.20
C ASN A 515 1.42 39.52 32.81
N ALA A 516 2.17 39.16 33.85
CA ALA A 516 1.80 38.00 34.67
C ALA A 516 0.45 38.24 35.36
N GLY A 517 -0.48 37.29 35.20
CA GLY A 517 -1.86 37.39 35.67
C GLY A 517 -2.88 37.71 34.58
N ASP A 518 -2.45 38.14 33.39
CA ASP A 518 -3.34 38.23 32.22
C ASP A 518 -3.76 36.83 31.76
N THR A 519 -4.87 36.73 31.03
CA THR A 519 -5.33 35.45 30.45
C THR A 519 -5.20 35.50 28.94
N ARG A 520 -4.65 34.46 28.33
CA ARG A 520 -4.59 34.32 26.88
C ARG A 520 -5.96 33.90 26.38
N LEU A 521 -6.56 34.64 25.46
CA LEU A 521 -7.84 34.31 24.85
C LEU A 521 -7.68 33.68 23.45
N SER A 522 -6.47 33.71 22.90
CA SER A 522 -6.03 32.88 21.78
C SER A 522 -4.81 32.07 22.19
N THR A 523 -4.47 31.05 21.42
CA THR A 523 -3.18 30.35 21.56
C THR A 523 -2.05 31.33 21.20
N VAL A 524 -1.02 31.40 22.06
CA VAL A 524 0.13 32.32 21.92
C VAL A 524 1.38 31.53 21.63
N ILE A 525 2.07 31.86 20.54
CA ILE A 525 3.22 31.10 20.08
C ILE A 525 4.42 32.02 19.84
N ILE A 526 5.43 31.94 20.70
CA ILE A 526 6.62 32.81 20.61
C ILE A 526 7.85 31.98 20.34
N GLY A 527 8.21 31.93 19.06
CA GLY A 527 9.33 31.19 18.50
C GLY A 527 9.19 29.70 18.74
N SER A 528 9.51 29.29 19.96
CA SER A 528 9.68 27.92 20.39
C SER A 528 8.57 27.54 21.39
N SER A 529 8.06 28.51 22.16
CA SER A 529 7.11 28.25 23.25
C SER A 529 5.67 28.46 22.79
N SER A 530 4.78 27.52 23.16
CA SER A 530 3.34 27.60 22.97
C SER A 530 2.62 27.73 24.31
N TYR A 531 1.63 28.63 24.37
CA TYR A 531 0.79 28.84 25.53
C TYR A 531 -0.67 28.82 25.10
N LEU A 532 -1.43 27.88 25.66
CA LEU A 532 -2.82 27.62 25.24
C LEU A 532 -3.74 28.80 25.54
N ALA A 533 -4.77 28.97 24.69
CA ALA A 533 -5.91 29.81 25.02
C ALA A 533 -6.57 29.35 26.33
N GLY A 534 -7.08 30.31 27.10
CA GLY A 534 -7.58 30.12 28.47
C GLY A 534 -6.50 30.04 29.54
N SER A 535 -5.21 29.95 29.19
CA SER A 535 -4.13 29.90 30.18
C SER A 535 -3.81 31.27 30.78
N VAL A 536 -3.38 31.28 32.04
CA VAL A 536 -2.93 32.49 32.74
C VAL A 536 -1.45 32.72 32.49
N CYS A 537 -1.08 33.94 32.10
CA CYS A 537 0.29 34.40 31.92
C CYS A 537 1.07 34.36 33.25
N GLN A 538 2.26 33.77 33.25
CA GLN A 538 3.10 33.56 34.43
C GLN A 538 4.43 34.30 34.32
N VAL A 539 5.05 34.55 35.48
CA VAL A 539 6.37 35.19 35.54
C VAL A 539 7.43 34.26 34.93
N GLY A 540 8.21 34.79 33.98
CA GLY A 540 9.27 34.04 33.28
C GLY A 540 8.80 33.35 31.99
N GLU A 541 7.54 33.55 31.58
CA GLU A 541 7.05 33.15 30.26
C GLU A 541 7.44 34.21 29.21
N LEU A 542 7.71 33.78 27.98
CA LEU A 542 8.31 34.63 26.94
C LEU A 542 7.45 35.82 26.52
N ASP A 543 6.13 35.68 26.54
CA ASP A 543 5.19 36.77 26.24
C ASP A 543 5.20 37.84 27.34
N VAL A 544 5.19 37.41 28.60
CA VAL A 544 5.29 38.28 29.77
C VAL A 544 6.65 38.99 29.81
N ASP A 545 7.74 38.25 29.58
CA ASP A 545 9.10 38.79 29.63
C ASP A 545 9.36 39.78 28.49
N LYS A 546 8.69 39.62 27.35
CA LYS A 546 8.72 40.59 26.25
C LYS A 546 7.85 41.82 26.51
N GLY A 547 6.80 41.70 27.32
CA GLY A 547 5.92 42.81 27.69
C GLY A 547 5.27 43.47 26.49
N TYR A 548 4.69 42.67 25.59
CA TYR A 548 4.07 43.15 24.36
C TYR A 548 3.01 44.22 24.64
N THR A 549 2.98 45.27 23.80
CA THR A 549 1.95 46.31 23.90
C THR A 549 0.69 45.86 23.19
N LEU A 550 -0.46 46.03 23.85
CA LEU A 550 -1.77 45.58 23.39
C LEU A 550 -2.61 46.75 22.88
N SER A 551 -3.36 46.48 21.82
CA SER A 551 -4.34 47.37 21.19
C SER A 551 -5.76 46.97 21.61
N ASN A 552 -6.67 47.94 21.74
CA ASN A 552 -8.06 47.66 22.13
C ASN A 552 -8.86 47.10 20.95
N LEU A 553 -9.63 46.03 21.17
CA LEU A 553 -10.65 45.56 20.23
C LEU A 553 -11.95 46.36 20.34
N THR A 554 -12.20 46.97 21.50
CA THR A 554 -13.42 47.75 21.74
C THR A 554 -13.55 48.97 20.84
N GLY A 555 -14.74 49.15 20.25
CA GLY A 555 -15.03 50.29 19.38
C GLY A 555 -14.47 50.15 17.96
N THR A 556 -13.93 48.99 17.62
CA THR A 556 -13.64 48.58 16.25
C THR A 556 -14.88 47.90 15.64
N PRO A 557 -14.96 47.74 14.30
CA PRO A 557 -15.98 46.91 13.66
C PRO A 557 -15.76 45.40 13.91
N VAL A 558 -14.71 45.00 14.62
CA VAL A 558 -14.43 43.60 14.92
C VAL A 558 -15.28 43.16 16.11
N LYS A 559 -16.04 42.08 15.91
CA LYS A 559 -17.02 41.50 16.85
C LYS A 559 -16.93 39.99 16.83
N TYR A 560 -17.58 39.33 17.78
CA TYR A 560 -17.64 37.86 17.83
C TYR A 560 -19.08 37.37 18.00
N VAL A 561 -19.34 36.13 17.60
CA VAL A 561 -20.59 35.44 17.90
C VAL A 561 -20.49 34.87 19.31
N ASP A 562 -21.19 35.50 20.26
CA ASP A 562 -21.28 35.10 21.68
C ASP A 562 -22.15 33.85 21.78
N SER A 563 -21.50 32.73 21.46
CA SER A 563 -22.13 31.46 21.23
C SER A 563 -22.60 30.91 22.58
N ASP A 564 -21.73 30.95 23.59
CA ASP A 564 -22.03 30.47 24.93
C ASP A 564 -22.90 31.43 25.77
N SER A 565 -23.29 32.58 25.20
CA SER A 565 -24.08 33.63 25.85
C SER A 565 -23.44 34.16 27.14
N SER A 566 -22.11 34.07 27.26
CA SER A 566 -21.37 34.56 28.42
C SER A 566 -21.24 36.09 28.41
N GLY A 567 -21.42 36.71 27.25
CA GLY A 567 -21.24 38.14 27.04
C GLY A 567 -19.78 38.58 27.10
N SER A 568 -18.84 37.64 26.94
CA SER A 568 -17.40 37.87 26.84
C SER A 568 -16.82 36.90 25.82
N TYR A 569 -15.74 37.26 25.16
CA TYR A 569 -15.15 36.38 24.15
C TYR A 569 -14.57 35.11 24.81
N THR A 570 -15.12 33.96 24.44
CA THR A 570 -14.58 32.64 24.78
C THR A 570 -13.67 32.14 23.65
N PRO A 571 -12.49 31.57 23.95
CA PRO A 571 -11.59 31.06 22.91
C PRO A 571 -12.29 30.08 21.96
N GLY A 572 -12.19 30.34 20.66
CA GLY A 572 -12.82 29.55 19.60
C GLY A 572 -14.15 30.10 19.10
N GLU A 573 -14.69 31.15 19.71
CA GLU A 573 -15.85 31.85 19.17
C GLU A 573 -15.51 32.55 17.85
N ARG A 574 -16.49 32.59 16.93
CA ARG A 574 -16.27 33.13 15.60
C ARG A 574 -16.11 34.64 15.66
N ILE A 575 -15.10 35.18 14.99
CA ILE A 575 -14.84 36.63 14.92
C ILE A 575 -15.17 37.15 13.53
N TYR A 576 -15.91 38.25 13.45
CA TYR A 576 -16.32 38.93 12.22
C TYR A 576 -15.90 40.41 12.25
N ARG A 577 -15.75 40.98 11.06
CA ARG A 577 -15.76 42.43 10.84
C ARG A 577 -17.13 42.82 10.32
N ASP A 578 -17.90 43.44 11.20
CA ASP A 578 -19.21 44.02 10.91
C ASP A 578 -19.02 45.34 10.14
N ASN A 579 -19.07 45.26 8.81
CA ASN A 579 -18.79 46.37 7.90
C ASN A 579 -19.98 47.31 7.75
N ASP A 580 -21.20 46.78 7.89
CA ASP A 580 -22.44 47.53 7.73
C ASP A 580 -23.03 48.06 9.04
N THR A 581 -22.43 47.67 10.18
CA THR A 581 -22.80 48.03 11.55
C THR A 581 -24.15 47.49 12.00
N SER A 582 -24.64 46.43 11.36
CA SER A 582 -25.92 45.80 11.67
C SER A 582 -25.93 45.15 13.07
N ASN A 583 -24.76 44.75 13.59
CA ASN A 583 -24.60 43.87 14.76
C ASN A 583 -25.15 42.46 14.57
N ASP A 584 -25.41 42.07 13.35
CA ASP A 584 -25.69 40.70 12.97
C ASP A 584 -24.68 40.36 11.86
N VAL A 585 -24.37 39.08 11.65
CA VAL A 585 -23.59 38.69 10.48
C VAL A 585 -24.44 38.99 9.24
N SER A 586 -23.95 39.85 8.36
CA SER A 586 -24.70 40.25 7.16
C SER A 586 -23.84 40.17 5.90
N VAL A 587 -24.51 40.16 4.76
CA VAL A 587 -23.89 40.16 3.44
C VAL A 587 -22.94 41.35 3.33
N GLY A 588 -21.66 41.07 3.04
CA GLY A 588 -20.59 42.06 2.97
C GLY A 588 -19.68 42.15 4.19
N ASP A 589 -20.00 41.46 5.29
CA ASP A 589 -19.11 41.33 6.45
C ASP A 589 -17.91 40.43 6.15
N ASN A 590 -16.81 40.60 6.91
CA ASN A 590 -15.64 39.74 6.79
C ASN A 590 -15.56 38.72 7.92
N ARG A 591 -15.30 37.46 7.60
CA ARG A 591 -14.99 36.40 8.57
C ARG A 591 -13.51 36.47 8.93
N LEU A 592 -13.18 36.68 10.21
CA LEU A 592 -11.80 36.89 10.69
C LEU A 592 -11.25 35.74 11.55
N SER A 593 -12.08 35.01 12.29
CA SER A 593 -11.65 33.81 13.03
C SER A 593 -12.76 32.78 13.01
N THR A 594 -12.56 31.73 12.23
CA THR A 594 -13.50 30.62 12.00
C THR A 594 -12.68 29.39 11.65
N PRO A 595 -13.17 28.17 11.96
CA PRO A 595 -12.49 26.96 11.51
C PRO A 595 -12.12 27.01 10.03
N SER A 596 -10.92 26.55 9.67
CA SER A 596 -10.42 26.63 8.29
C SER A 596 -9.57 25.43 7.89
N LEU A 597 -9.61 25.08 6.61
CA LEU A 597 -8.72 24.07 6.07
C LEU A 597 -7.37 24.72 5.74
N ARG A 598 -6.29 24.16 6.28
CA ARG A 598 -4.93 24.69 6.14
C ARG A 598 -3.93 23.57 5.92
N PHE A 599 -2.75 23.93 5.43
CA PHE A 599 -1.69 22.95 5.22
C PHE A 599 -0.40 23.34 5.94
N TYR A 600 0.31 22.33 6.43
CA TYR A 600 1.70 22.48 6.84
C TYR A 600 2.60 22.19 5.63
N ASP A 601 3.23 23.26 5.14
CA ASP A 601 4.19 23.25 4.03
C ASP A 601 5.45 22.47 4.42
N SER A 602 5.46 21.17 4.13
CA SER A 602 6.52 20.27 4.63
C SER A 602 7.76 20.33 3.75
N ASN A 603 7.60 20.70 2.47
CA ASN A 603 8.70 20.81 1.51
C ASN A 603 9.25 22.25 1.38
N LEU A 604 8.63 23.23 2.05
CA LEU A 604 8.97 24.65 2.13
C LEU A 604 8.93 25.39 0.78
N ASN A 605 8.13 24.90 -0.18
CA ASN A 605 8.04 25.52 -1.50
C ASN A 605 7.04 26.70 -1.54
N GLY A 606 6.24 26.88 -0.48
CA GLY A 606 5.26 27.95 -0.36
C GLY A 606 3.95 27.73 -1.12
N THR A 607 3.72 26.55 -1.70
CA THR A 607 2.55 26.19 -2.49
C THR A 607 1.96 24.88 -1.97
N PHE A 608 0.63 24.80 -1.88
CA PHE A 608 -0.04 23.56 -1.47
C PHE A 608 0.17 22.47 -2.51
N ASP A 609 0.69 21.32 -2.10
CA ASP A 609 0.81 20.12 -2.94
C ASP A 609 0.69 18.81 -2.12
N SER A 610 0.79 17.66 -2.80
CA SER A 610 0.66 16.33 -2.17
C SER A 610 1.74 16.01 -1.12
N CYS A 611 2.79 16.84 -1.04
CA CYS A 611 3.86 16.78 -0.05
C CYS A 611 3.54 17.57 1.22
N ASP A 612 2.32 18.07 1.37
CA ASP A 612 1.92 18.86 2.53
C ASP A 612 0.91 18.14 3.42
N LEU A 613 1.02 18.39 4.72
CA LEU A 613 0.07 17.82 5.68
C LEU A 613 -1.15 18.71 5.78
N LEU A 614 -2.32 18.12 5.63
CA LEU A 614 -3.59 18.84 5.68
C LEU A 614 -4.15 18.80 7.11
N TYR A 615 -4.57 19.95 7.61
CA TYR A 615 -5.21 20.13 8.91
C TYR A 615 -6.49 20.94 8.76
N LEU A 616 -7.49 20.57 9.57
CA LEU A 616 -8.60 21.43 9.90
C LEU A 616 -8.19 22.25 11.14
N ASP A 617 -7.81 23.49 10.92
CA ASP A 617 -7.47 24.45 11.96
C ASP A 617 -8.75 25.00 12.58
N MET A 618 -9.10 24.51 13.76
CA MET A 618 -10.41 24.79 14.37
C MET A 618 -10.43 26.14 15.10
N ASP A 619 -9.28 26.63 15.55
CA ASP A 619 -9.17 27.91 16.26
C ASP A 619 -8.69 29.07 15.36
N ASN A 620 -8.47 28.79 14.07
CA ASN A 620 -7.94 29.71 13.08
C ASN A 620 -6.61 30.34 13.53
N SER A 621 -5.81 29.57 14.27
CA SER A 621 -4.56 30.07 14.85
C SER A 621 -3.41 30.10 13.86
N HIS A 622 -3.57 29.53 12.66
CA HIS A 622 -2.51 29.31 11.67
C HIS A 622 -1.38 28.42 12.22
N HIS A 623 -1.68 27.59 13.22
CA HIS A 623 -0.72 26.69 13.83
C HIS A 623 -1.40 25.40 14.25
N VAL A 624 -0.66 24.29 14.27
CA VAL A 624 -1.19 23.02 14.80
C VAL A 624 -1.43 23.17 16.31
N SER A 625 -2.69 23.26 16.70
CA SER A 625 -3.16 23.56 18.05
C SER A 625 -4.07 22.43 18.58
N SER A 626 -4.37 22.46 19.88
CA SER A 626 -5.26 21.46 20.47
C SER A 626 -6.65 21.59 19.83
N CYS A 627 -7.25 20.45 19.49
CA CYS A 627 -8.55 20.29 18.85
C CYS A 627 -8.61 20.48 17.34
N ASP A 628 -7.50 20.85 16.70
CA ASP A 628 -7.36 20.72 15.26
C ASP A 628 -7.56 19.27 14.82
N ILE A 629 -8.06 19.08 13.60
CA ILE A 629 -8.25 17.75 13.03
C ILE A 629 -7.17 17.50 11.99
N ARG A 630 -6.41 16.42 12.17
CA ARG A 630 -5.46 15.95 11.16
C ARG A 630 -6.25 15.40 9.99
N MET A 631 -6.20 16.04 8.84
CA MET A 631 -6.85 15.50 7.65
C MET A 631 -5.96 14.46 6.98
N THR A 632 -4.64 14.67 6.96
CA THR A 632 -3.66 13.64 6.61
C THR A 632 -3.11 12.93 7.84
N ALA A 633 -2.61 11.71 7.70
CA ALA A 633 -1.83 11.08 8.77
C ALA A 633 -0.52 11.86 9.01
N VAL A 634 -0.10 11.94 10.27
CA VAL A 634 1.07 12.74 10.70
C VAL A 634 2.08 11.84 11.38
N ASN A 635 3.30 11.87 10.86
CA ASN A 635 4.44 11.15 11.42
C ASN A 635 5.48 12.16 11.90
N VAL A 636 5.84 12.09 13.19
CA VAL A 636 6.80 13.00 13.80
C VAL A 636 7.97 12.22 14.39
N TRP A 637 9.19 12.57 13.98
CA TRP A 637 10.43 12.07 14.59
C TRP A 637 11.21 13.21 15.24
N THR A 638 11.50 13.09 16.54
CA THR A 638 12.28 14.08 17.27
C THR A 638 13.77 13.74 17.29
N HIS A 639 14.60 14.78 17.47
CA HIS A 639 16.05 14.65 17.54
C HIS A 639 16.56 13.73 18.67
N ASP A 640 15.75 13.47 19.70
CA ASP A 640 16.05 12.56 20.81
C ASP A 640 15.54 11.13 20.56
N GLY A 641 15.14 10.81 19.32
CA GLY A 641 14.74 9.48 18.87
C GLY A 641 13.33 9.08 19.28
N ARG A 642 12.44 10.04 19.58
CA ARG A 642 11.01 9.74 19.78
C ARG A 642 10.31 9.72 18.43
N PHE A 643 9.38 8.79 18.30
CA PHE A 643 8.47 8.69 17.17
C PHE A 643 7.04 8.82 17.66
N ALA A 644 6.23 9.60 16.94
CA ALA A 644 4.79 9.58 17.08
C ALA A 644 4.12 9.44 15.72
N HIS A 645 3.10 8.59 15.67
CA HIS A 645 2.18 8.44 14.56
C HIS A 645 0.79 8.88 15.01
N TYR A 646 0.17 9.76 14.22
CA TYR A 646 -1.19 10.19 14.42
C TYR A 646 -1.99 9.91 13.14
N MET A 647 -3.10 9.22 13.30
CA MET A 647 -3.96 8.84 12.17
C MET A 647 -4.71 10.05 11.63
N ALA A 648 -5.05 10.01 10.34
CA ALA A 648 -6.02 10.93 9.76
C ALA A 648 -7.37 10.85 10.51
N GLY A 649 -8.05 11.98 10.63
CA GLY A 649 -9.33 12.15 11.35
C GLY A 649 -9.20 12.16 12.87
N THR A 650 -7.98 12.14 13.41
CA THR A 650 -7.75 12.30 14.85
C THR A 650 -7.63 13.77 15.23
N LYS A 651 -8.16 14.11 16.41
CA LYS A 651 -7.99 15.43 17.00
C LYS A 651 -6.59 15.57 17.60
N VAL A 652 -5.98 16.72 17.41
CA VAL A 652 -4.72 17.11 18.02
C VAL A 652 -4.94 17.36 19.51
N SER A 653 -4.10 16.78 20.35
CA SER A 653 -4.09 17.00 21.80
C SER A 653 -2.93 17.92 22.18
N ALA A 654 -3.08 18.70 23.26
CA ALA A 654 -2.07 19.66 23.73
C ALA A 654 -0.67 19.08 24.07
N GLY A 655 -0.52 17.76 24.14
CA GLY A 655 0.75 17.07 24.37
C GLY A 655 1.31 16.34 23.15
N ASP A 656 0.62 16.40 22.02
CA ASP A 656 1.04 15.74 20.80
C ASP A 656 2.29 16.41 20.23
N LEU A 657 3.16 15.61 19.63
CA LEU A 657 4.44 16.08 19.10
C LEU A 657 4.25 17.11 17.98
N ASP A 658 3.26 16.96 17.12
CA ASP A 658 2.95 17.95 16.07
C ASP A 658 2.39 19.28 16.62
N ALA A 659 1.76 19.28 17.81
CA ALA A 659 1.38 20.50 18.53
C ALA A 659 2.52 21.13 19.37
N THR A 660 3.58 20.36 19.66
CA THR A 660 4.66 20.75 20.59
C THR A 660 6.04 20.83 19.95
N VAL A 661 6.16 20.55 18.64
CA VAL A 661 7.40 20.58 17.87
C VAL A 661 7.98 22.00 17.76
N TYR A 662 9.30 22.07 17.88
CA TYR A 662 10.10 23.29 17.98
C TYR A 662 10.91 23.54 16.69
N PRO A 663 10.67 24.60 15.89
CA PRO A 663 9.64 25.63 16.03
C PRO A 663 8.24 25.13 15.61
N SER A 664 7.21 25.79 16.14
CA SER A 664 5.80 25.50 15.88
C SER A 664 5.51 25.44 14.39
N LEU A 665 4.73 24.43 13.98
CA LEU A 665 4.29 24.26 12.60
C LEU A 665 3.34 25.39 12.24
N GLU A 666 3.80 26.31 11.39
CA GLU A 666 2.94 27.31 10.78
C GLU A 666 2.09 26.64 9.71
N LEU A 667 0.77 26.74 9.87
CA LEU A 667 -0.21 26.31 8.91
C LEU A 667 -0.49 27.45 7.94
N LYS A 668 -0.28 27.19 6.65
CA LYS A 668 -0.50 28.14 5.57
C LYS A 668 -1.91 28.05 5.04
N ASP A 669 -2.39 29.21 4.59
CA ASP A 669 -3.62 29.34 3.80
C ASP A 669 -3.48 28.52 2.51
N ILE A 670 -4.44 27.63 2.22
CA ILE A 670 -4.47 26.93 0.93
C ILE A 670 -4.77 27.95 -0.18
N GLY A 671 -3.76 28.27 -0.99
CA GLY A 671 -3.89 29.15 -2.15
C GLY A 671 -4.43 28.39 -3.35
N ILE A 672 -5.75 28.23 -3.43
CA ILE A 672 -6.40 27.64 -4.61
C ILE A 672 -6.28 28.64 -5.78
N LEU A 673 -5.60 28.24 -6.87
CA LEU A 673 -5.34 29.08 -8.04
C LEU A 673 -6.62 29.31 -8.88
N GLU A 674 -7.33 30.41 -8.56
CA GLU A 674 -8.31 31.27 -9.29
C GLU A 674 -8.94 30.86 -10.66
N PRO A 675 -10.20 31.26 -11.02
CA PRO A 675 -10.96 32.44 -10.55
C PRO A 675 -12.35 32.13 -9.94
N ASP A 676 -12.91 33.11 -9.24
CA ASP A 676 -14.29 33.15 -8.71
C ASP A 676 -14.58 32.32 -7.45
N ASN A 677 -13.97 32.73 -6.32
CA ASN A 677 -14.69 33.28 -5.16
C ASN A 677 -16.06 32.65 -4.77
N MET A 678 -16.18 31.33 -4.83
CA MET A 678 -17.33 30.58 -4.35
C MET A 678 -17.09 30.14 -2.91
N PHE A 679 -18.14 30.18 -2.10
CA PHE A 679 -18.32 29.18 -1.06
C PHE A 679 -17.95 27.84 -1.68
N TYR A 680 -16.88 27.19 -1.23
CA TYR A 680 -16.63 25.83 -1.65
C TYR A 680 -17.39 24.93 -0.65
N PRO A 681 -18.59 24.42 -0.98
CA PRO A 681 -18.81 23.02 -0.63
C PRO A 681 -17.62 22.27 -1.20
N PHE A 682 -17.03 21.38 -0.40
CA PHE A 682 -15.96 20.54 -0.90
C PHE A 682 -16.53 19.79 -2.09
N LYS A 683 -15.93 19.97 -3.26
CA LYS A 683 -16.35 19.25 -4.46
C LYS A 683 -16.08 17.79 -4.23
N TYR A 684 -17.12 17.15 -3.76
CA TYR A 684 -17.11 15.80 -3.32
C TYR A 684 -17.47 14.95 -4.52
N ARG A 685 -16.59 14.01 -4.78
CA ARG A 685 -16.71 13.09 -5.90
C ARG A 685 -16.91 11.70 -5.36
N PHE A 686 -17.81 10.95 -5.98
CA PHE A 686 -17.99 9.54 -5.66
C PHE A 686 -17.95 8.68 -6.91
N TYR A 687 -17.64 7.40 -6.69
CA TYR A 687 -17.72 6.42 -7.75
C TYR A 687 -19.15 5.90 -7.88
N ASP A 688 -19.84 6.37 -8.90
CA ASP A 688 -21.15 5.91 -9.31
C ASP A 688 -21.00 4.73 -10.29
N TYR A 689 -21.17 3.51 -9.80
CA TYR A 689 -21.00 2.30 -10.61
C TYR A 689 -22.18 2.09 -11.56
N ASN A 690 -23.37 2.50 -11.14
CA ASN A 690 -24.60 2.21 -11.85
C ASN A 690 -25.09 3.39 -12.72
N LEU A 691 -24.42 4.55 -12.62
CA LEU A 691 -24.66 5.80 -13.33
C LEU A 691 -26.02 6.45 -13.03
N ASN A 692 -26.51 6.34 -11.80
CA ASN A 692 -27.78 6.92 -11.34
C ASN A 692 -27.62 8.33 -10.72
N GLY A 693 -26.40 8.83 -10.56
CA GLY A 693 -26.07 10.10 -9.92
C GLY A 693 -26.21 10.09 -8.40
N VAL A 694 -26.35 8.93 -7.76
CA VAL A 694 -26.56 8.78 -6.31
C VAL A 694 -25.75 7.60 -5.78
N TRP A 695 -24.86 7.86 -4.81
CA TRP A 695 -24.14 6.78 -4.15
C TRP A 695 -25.11 5.83 -3.45
N ASP A 696 -25.10 4.56 -3.85
CA ASP A 696 -25.86 3.51 -3.17
C ASP A 696 -24.98 2.59 -2.32
N SER A 697 -25.58 1.87 -1.37
CA SER A 697 -24.83 1.00 -0.46
C SER A 697 -24.14 -0.20 -1.15
N ASP A 698 -24.41 -0.41 -2.43
CA ASP A 698 -23.87 -1.49 -3.27
C ASP A 698 -22.68 -1.00 -4.11
N GLU A 699 -22.39 0.31 -4.08
CA GLU A 699 -21.26 0.97 -4.75
C GLU A 699 -20.01 1.05 -3.85
N PRO A 700 -18.81 0.98 -4.46
CA PRO A 700 -17.57 1.10 -3.69
C PRO A 700 -17.46 2.47 -3.01
N LEU A 701 -17.03 2.46 -1.75
CA LEU A 701 -16.78 3.65 -0.93
C LEU A 701 -15.53 4.36 -1.45
N ALA A 702 -15.70 5.30 -2.37
CA ALA A 702 -14.59 5.99 -3.00
C ALA A 702 -14.94 7.47 -3.11
N TYR A 703 -14.66 8.21 -2.05
CA TYR A 703 -14.95 9.62 -1.91
C TYR A 703 -13.71 10.49 -1.88
N TYR A 704 -13.77 11.58 -2.63
CA TYR A 704 -12.62 12.43 -2.91
C TYR A 704 -13.00 13.92 -2.82
N ILE A 705 -12.06 14.72 -2.34
CA ILE A 705 -12.03 16.17 -2.57
C ILE A 705 -11.20 16.38 -3.83
N ASP A 706 -11.86 16.85 -4.87
CA ASP A 706 -11.26 17.26 -6.14
C ASP A 706 -10.82 18.73 -6.00
N PHE A 707 -9.50 18.97 -5.91
CA PHE A 707 -8.97 20.31 -5.63
C PHE A 707 -8.85 21.17 -6.88
N ASP A 708 -8.80 20.57 -8.07
CA ASP A 708 -8.61 21.28 -9.34
C ASP A 708 -9.88 21.34 -10.22
N ASP A 709 -10.95 20.68 -9.76
CA ASP A 709 -12.31 20.66 -10.31
C ASP A 709 -12.40 20.21 -11.77
N ASN A 710 -11.51 19.31 -12.18
CA ASN A 710 -11.46 18.86 -13.56
C ASN A 710 -12.39 17.65 -13.84
N ASN A 711 -13.13 17.16 -12.84
CA ASN A 711 -14.00 15.96 -12.87
C ASN A 711 -13.25 14.65 -13.19
N VAL A 712 -11.94 14.62 -12.97
CA VAL A 712 -11.08 13.47 -13.15
C VAL A 712 -10.22 13.34 -11.91
N LEU A 713 -10.24 12.16 -11.30
CA LEU A 713 -9.42 11.88 -10.16
C LEU A 713 -7.94 11.87 -10.57
N ASP A 714 -7.14 12.85 -10.20
CA ASP A 714 -5.75 12.95 -10.62
C ASP A 714 -4.77 13.32 -9.49
N SER A 715 -3.50 13.45 -9.86
CA SER A 715 -2.43 13.61 -8.88
C SER A 715 -2.54 14.96 -8.17
N GLY A 716 -2.95 14.93 -6.90
CA GLY A 716 -3.23 16.14 -6.11
C GLY A 716 -4.57 16.08 -5.40
N ASP A 717 -5.50 15.28 -5.89
CA ASP A 717 -6.80 15.07 -5.24
C ASP A 717 -6.69 14.32 -3.93
N PHE A 718 -7.65 14.52 -3.03
CA PHE A 718 -7.55 14.06 -1.65
C PHE A 718 -8.65 13.08 -1.26
N ARG A 719 -8.26 11.93 -0.71
CA ARG A 719 -9.19 10.86 -0.32
C ARG A 719 -9.81 11.13 1.03
N ILE A 720 -11.13 11.29 1.05
CA ILE A 720 -11.90 11.54 2.27
C ILE A 720 -12.70 10.34 2.75
N SER A 721 -12.48 9.17 2.14
CA SER A 721 -13.01 7.91 2.64
C SER A 721 -12.06 6.74 2.53
N SER A 722 -12.33 5.72 3.35
CA SER A 722 -11.68 4.42 3.24
C SER A 722 -12.57 3.45 2.48
N PRO A 723 -12.09 2.82 1.40
CA PRO A 723 -12.88 1.87 0.63
C PRO A 723 -13.23 0.58 1.38
N PHE A 724 -12.47 0.24 2.43
CA PHE A 724 -12.71 -0.96 3.25
C PHE A 724 -12.28 -0.74 4.72
N ASN A 725 -13.23 -0.74 5.65
CA ASN A 725 -12.92 -0.82 7.09
C ASN A 725 -12.56 -2.25 7.48
N TRP A 726 -11.27 -2.54 7.63
CA TRP A 726 -10.80 -3.79 8.24
C TRP A 726 -10.65 -3.60 9.74
N LEU A 727 -11.41 -4.38 10.53
CA LEU A 727 -11.22 -4.39 11.98
C LEU A 727 -10.06 -5.33 12.32
N TRP A 728 -8.89 -4.74 12.56
CA TRP A 728 -7.70 -5.44 12.99
C TRP A 728 -7.68 -5.59 14.52
N SER A 729 -7.37 -6.79 14.99
CA SER A 729 -7.26 -7.06 16.43
C SER A 729 -6.04 -7.94 16.74
N VAL A 730 -5.37 -7.64 17.85
CA VAL A 730 -4.28 -8.45 18.39
C VAL A 730 -4.76 -9.12 19.69
N PRO A 731 -5.02 -10.45 19.71
CA PRO A 731 -5.80 -11.12 20.75
C PRO A 731 -5.27 -11.05 22.18
N LEU A 732 -3.96 -10.84 22.38
CA LEU A 732 -3.30 -10.96 23.69
C LEU A 732 -2.62 -9.68 24.16
N GLY A 733 -2.83 -8.58 23.44
CA GLY A 733 -2.12 -7.34 23.70
C GLY A 733 -2.96 -6.11 23.94
N GLY A 734 -4.09 -5.97 23.26
CA GLY A 734 -4.90 -4.74 23.33
C GLY A 734 -4.35 -3.56 22.51
N GLY A 735 -3.41 -3.80 21.59
CA GLY A 735 -2.98 -2.79 20.60
C GLY A 735 -3.89 -2.77 19.37
N VAL A 736 -3.97 -1.63 18.69
CA VAL A 736 -4.81 -1.40 17.51
C VAL A 736 -3.89 -1.15 16.30
N ILE A 737 -4.19 -1.80 15.18
CA ILE A 737 -3.60 -1.47 13.86
C ILE A 737 -4.59 -0.55 13.17
N ASP A 738 -4.11 0.57 12.66
CA ASP A 738 -4.96 1.52 11.95
C ASP A 738 -5.14 1.22 10.48
N ASN A 739 -5.96 2.06 9.83
CA ASN A 739 -6.31 1.95 8.42
C ASN A 739 -5.11 2.20 7.48
N ASN A 740 -3.97 2.68 8.01
CA ASN A 740 -2.74 2.93 7.27
C ASN A 740 -1.68 1.84 7.58
N GLY A 741 -2.07 0.79 8.30
CA GLY A 741 -1.22 -0.35 8.62
C GLY A 741 -0.27 -0.13 9.80
N PHE A 742 -0.40 0.97 10.56
CA PHE A 742 0.48 1.27 11.69
C PHE A 742 -0.05 0.67 13.00
N TYR A 743 0.82 -0.02 13.76
CA TYR A 743 0.46 -0.68 15.03
C TYR A 743 0.83 0.18 16.23
N THR A 744 -0.16 0.50 17.07
CA THR A 744 0.07 1.17 18.37
C THR A 744 0.14 0.12 19.49
N SER A 745 1.33 -0.05 20.08
CA SER A 745 1.55 -1.03 21.15
C SER A 745 1.02 -0.53 22.51
N PRO A 746 0.43 -1.40 23.34
CA PRO A 746 0.25 -1.12 24.77
C PRO A 746 1.58 -1.22 25.53
N THR A 747 1.63 -0.56 26.68
CA THR A 747 2.80 -0.48 27.57
C THR A 747 3.03 -1.80 28.33
N TRP A 748 4.14 -2.49 28.09
CA TRP A 748 4.50 -3.76 28.76
C TRP A 748 5.85 -3.70 29.48
N ALA A 749 6.08 -4.63 30.41
CA ALA A 749 7.22 -4.63 31.33
C ALA A 749 8.54 -5.22 30.74
N ASP A 750 9.66 -4.66 31.22
CA ASP A 750 11.02 -4.60 30.64
C ASP A 750 11.85 -5.89 30.41
N SER A 751 11.27 -7.10 30.35
CA SER A 751 12.12 -8.32 30.38
C SER A 751 11.86 -9.38 29.31
N THR A 752 11.04 -9.08 28.31
CA THR A 752 10.63 -10.08 27.31
C THR A 752 11.16 -9.74 25.91
N PRO A 753 11.77 -10.70 25.19
CA PRO A 753 12.27 -10.52 23.82
C PRO A 753 11.13 -10.15 22.85
N PRO A 754 11.42 -9.67 21.61
CA PRO A 754 10.40 -9.38 20.60
C PRO A 754 9.35 -10.48 20.54
N GLN A 755 8.08 -10.11 20.70
CA GLN A 755 6.98 -11.07 20.76
C GLN A 755 6.25 -11.07 19.42
N THR A 756 5.98 -12.27 18.92
CA THR A 756 5.20 -12.46 17.71
C THR A 756 3.73 -12.66 18.08
N PHE A 757 2.85 -11.90 17.45
CA PHE A 757 1.40 -12.00 17.59
C PHE A 757 0.75 -12.31 16.25
N THR A 758 -0.41 -12.94 16.28
CA THR A 758 -1.28 -13.05 15.11
C THR A 758 -2.29 -11.90 15.18
N ALA A 759 -2.14 -10.90 14.32
CA ALA A 759 -3.18 -9.93 14.06
C ALA A 759 -4.26 -10.59 13.21
N SER A 760 -5.52 -10.45 13.61
CA SER A 760 -6.66 -10.94 12.84
C SER A 760 -7.45 -9.74 12.34
N ALA A 761 -7.68 -9.68 11.04
CA ALA A 761 -8.49 -8.66 10.39
C ALA A 761 -9.81 -9.31 9.96
N SER A 762 -10.93 -8.63 10.21
CA SER A 762 -12.22 -9.06 9.67
C SER A 762 -12.85 -7.94 8.87
N LEU A 763 -13.28 -8.28 7.65
CA LEU A 763 -14.06 -7.41 6.78
C LEU A 763 -15.43 -8.04 6.60
N THR A 764 -16.48 -7.33 7.00
CA THR A 764 -17.86 -7.76 6.80
C THR A 764 -18.53 -6.81 5.82
N ILE A 765 -18.99 -7.35 4.68
CA ILE A 765 -19.82 -6.63 3.72
C ILE A 765 -21.16 -7.37 3.67
N LYS A 766 -22.25 -6.68 4.08
CA LYS A 766 -23.57 -7.28 4.27
C LYS A 766 -23.50 -8.52 5.19
N ALA A 767 -23.95 -9.69 4.72
CA ALA A 767 -23.96 -10.95 5.49
C ALA A 767 -22.69 -11.80 5.31
N ILE A 768 -21.68 -11.29 4.59
CA ILE A 768 -20.46 -12.03 4.27
C ILE A 768 -19.30 -11.45 5.08
N THR A 769 -18.84 -12.22 6.06
CA THR A 769 -17.62 -11.92 6.83
C THR A 769 -16.45 -12.69 6.27
N ARG A 770 -15.36 -11.99 5.95
CA ARG A 770 -14.07 -12.57 5.57
C ARG A 770 -13.04 -12.22 6.62
N ASN A 771 -12.31 -13.24 7.06
CA ASN A 771 -11.26 -13.10 8.07
C ASN A 771 -9.91 -13.30 7.39
N ASN A 772 -8.95 -12.46 7.75
CA ASN A 772 -7.55 -12.58 7.38
C ASN A 772 -6.71 -12.60 8.67
N THR A 773 -5.56 -13.24 8.63
CA THR A 773 -4.64 -13.28 9.76
C THR A 773 -3.24 -12.99 9.28
N SER A 774 -2.55 -12.07 9.95
CA SER A 774 -1.17 -11.69 9.66
C SER A 774 -0.33 -11.78 10.92
N THR A 775 0.98 -11.99 10.75
CA THR A 775 1.91 -12.14 11.87
C THR A 775 2.60 -10.81 12.14
N VAL A 776 2.46 -10.28 13.35
CA VAL A 776 3.02 -8.99 13.78
C VAL A 776 4.10 -9.21 14.84
N VAL A 777 5.27 -8.60 14.67
CA VAL A 777 6.37 -8.65 15.64
C VAL A 777 6.42 -7.35 16.42
N VAL A 778 6.30 -7.42 17.75
CA VAL A 778 6.21 -6.27 18.64
C VAL A 778 7.46 -6.17 19.50
N PHE A 779 8.09 -5.00 19.47
CA PHE A 779 9.22 -4.62 20.32
C PHE A 779 8.70 -3.92 21.58
N MET A 780 9.15 -4.33 22.76
CA MET A 780 8.67 -3.77 24.02
C MET A 780 9.33 -2.43 24.31
N THR A 781 8.55 -1.43 24.74
CA THR A 781 9.07 -0.18 25.28
C THR A 781 8.38 0.19 26.59
N ASN A 782 9.17 0.59 27.59
CA ASN A 782 8.69 1.24 28.81
C ASN A 782 9.02 2.74 28.73
N PRO A 783 8.05 3.63 28.94
CA PRO A 783 8.28 5.08 28.87
C PRO A 783 9.23 5.61 29.98
N SER A 784 9.47 4.87 31.07
CA SER A 784 10.13 5.37 32.29
C SER A 784 11.65 5.12 32.42
N VAL A 785 12.31 4.45 31.47
CA VAL A 785 13.76 4.19 31.55
C VAL A 785 14.47 4.40 30.20
N ASN A 786 15.48 5.26 30.17
CA ASN A 786 16.22 5.67 28.96
C ASN A 786 17.26 4.63 28.44
N ASN A 787 17.29 3.42 28.98
CA ASN A 787 18.40 2.47 28.75
C ASN A 787 17.96 1.13 28.12
N GLY A 788 16.80 1.10 27.47
CA GLY A 788 16.26 -0.11 26.81
C GLY A 788 15.32 0.16 25.63
N LYS A 789 15.24 1.40 25.14
CA LYS A 789 14.45 1.73 23.94
C LYS A 789 15.32 1.54 22.70
N PRO A 790 14.83 0.92 21.61
CA PRO A 790 15.49 1.01 20.31
C PRO A 790 15.69 2.50 19.97
N GLN A 791 16.90 2.89 19.56
CA GLN A 791 17.22 4.27 19.20
C GLN A 791 17.30 4.40 17.69
N VAL A 792 16.46 5.23 17.08
CA VAL A 792 16.55 5.51 15.64
C VAL A 792 17.40 6.77 15.46
N ILE A 793 18.58 6.61 14.86
CA ILE A 793 19.50 7.71 14.55
C ILE A 793 19.38 8.01 13.06
N VAL A 794 18.82 9.16 12.72
CA VAL A 794 18.69 9.63 11.34
C VAL A 794 19.74 10.71 11.08
N SER A 795 20.45 10.63 9.95
CA SER A 795 21.47 11.63 9.58
C SER A 795 21.15 12.32 8.24
N PRO A 796 21.21 13.66 8.17
CA PRO A 796 21.50 14.59 9.26
C PRO A 796 20.36 14.70 10.30
N GLN A 797 20.74 14.98 11.56
CA GLN A 797 19.83 15.13 12.70
C GLN A 797 19.03 16.44 12.62
N VAL A 798 17.89 16.41 11.93
CA VAL A 798 16.90 17.49 11.88
C VAL A 798 15.53 16.94 12.27
N LEU A 799 14.71 17.75 12.94
CA LEU A 799 13.34 17.43 13.36
C LEU A 799 12.46 17.17 12.14
N TRP A 800 11.77 16.01 12.08
CA TRP A 800 11.10 15.55 10.86
C TRP A 800 9.60 15.42 11.03
N ILE A 801 8.89 16.03 10.07
CA ILE A 801 7.47 15.90 9.79
C ILE A 801 7.42 15.82 8.27
N ALA A 802 7.07 14.67 7.68
CA ALA A 802 6.93 14.63 6.23
C ALA A 802 5.81 13.71 5.77
N PRO A 803 5.10 14.14 4.72
CA PRO A 803 4.43 13.25 3.80
C PRO A 803 5.28 13.00 2.54
N CYS A 804 6.18 13.91 2.07
CA CYS A 804 7.04 13.67 0.88
C CYS A 804 8.37 14.47 0.79
N THR A 805 9.22 14.58 1.83
CA THR A 805 10.49 15.32 1.69
C THR A 805 11.58 14.57 0.91
N ASP A 806 12.02 15.13 -0.23
CA ASP A 806 13.13 14.72 -1.13
C ASP A 806 14.56 14.84 -0.53
N PHE A 807 14.73 14.61 0.77
CA PHE A 807 16.04 14.61 1.39
C PHE A 807 16.53 13.18 1.62
N GLN A 808 17.70 12.85 1.09
CA GLN A 808 18.35 11.56 1.30
C GLN A 808 18.92 11.46 2.72
N TYR A 809 18.28 10.67 3.57
CA TYR A 809 18.69 10.43 4.95
C TYR A 809 19.11 8.97 5.15
N THR A 810 20.11 8.73 6.00
CA THR A 810 20.46 7.39 6.48
C THR A 810 19.82 7.16 7.85
N VAL A 811 19.09 6.05 8.00
CA VAL A 811 18.43 5.64 9.25
C VAL A 811 19.21 4.48 9.86
N THR A 812 19.78 4.70 11.02
CA THR A 812 20.44 3.66 11.83
C THR A 812 19.56 3.35 13.04
N VAL A 813 18.86 2.24 13.02
CA VAL A 813 18.13 1.75 14.21
C VAL A 813 19.14 1.02 15.08
N LEU A 814 19.24 1.40 16.35
CA LEU A 814 20.05 0.73 17.36
C LEU A 814 19.14 -0.04 18.32
N ASP A 815 19.61 -1.16 18.83
CA ASP A 815 18.96 -1.80 19.98
C ASP A 815 19.17 -0.98 21.28
N GLY A 816 18.55 -1.42 22.39
CA GLY A 816 18.73 -0.80 23.71
C GLY A 816 20.17 -0.85 24.27
N TYR A 817 21.12 -1.45 23.54
CA TYR A 817 22.54 -1.58 23.90
C TYR A 817 23.46 -0.82 22.93
N GLY A 818 22.92 -0.11 21.95
CA GLY A 818 23.67 0.71 21.00
C GLY A 818 24.26 -0.07 19.81
N ASN A 819 23.77 -1.28 19.54
CA ASN A 819 24.18 -2.05 18.36
C ASN A 819 23.30 -1.68 17.15
N PRO A 820 23.89 -1.41 15.97
CA PRO A 820 23.13 -1.24 14.73
C PRO A 820 22.32 -2.49 14.39
N ILE A 821 21.03 -2.29 14.19
CA ILE A 821 20.07 -3.23 13.61
C ILE A 821 20.08 -2.94 12.10
N PRO A 822 20.64 -3.82 11.26
CA PRO A 822 20.73 -3.59 9.83
C PRO A 822 19.32 -3.62 9.20
N MET A 823 19.07 -2.72 8.23
CA MET A 823 17.91 -2.67 7.31
C MET A 823 16.82 -1.59 7.50
N ALA A 824 17.11 -0.43 8.09
CA ALA A 824 16.25 0.75 7.92
C ALA A 824 16.59 1.62 6.67
N GLU A 825 17.43 1.13 5.76
CA GLU A 825 17.95 1.91 4.62
C GLU A 825 17.21 1.70 3.29
N LYS A 826 16.15 0.88 3.21
CA LYS A 826 15.55 0.49 1.91
C LYS A 826 14.06 0.76 1.69
N ASN A 827 13.35 1.37 2.63
CA ASN A 827 11.91 1.66 2.47
C ASN A 827 11.58 3.16 2.51
N VAL A 828 12.36 3.97 1.78
CA VAL A 828 11.90 5.28 1.31
C VAL A 828 12.09 5.27 -0.20
N ASP A 829 11.02 4.98 -0.92
CA ASP A 829 11.05 4.92 -2.38
C ASP A 829 11.03 6.36 -2.92
N PHE A 830 12.21 6.90 -3.23
CA PHE A 830 12.32 8.01 -4.18
C PHE A 830 13.39 7.65 -5.20
N PHE A 831 12.91 7.19 -6.36
CA PHE A 831 13.55 7.09 -7.67
C PHE A 831 15.07 6.80 -7.69
N ALA A 832 15.40 5.58 -8.10
CA ALA A 832 16.77 5.11 -8.32
C ALA A 832 17.60 6.08 -9.17
N GLY A 833 18.55 6.75 -8.51
CA GLY A 833 19.60 7.58 -9.08
C GLY A 833 20.53 8.08 -7.96
N TYR A 834 21.84 8.19 -8.21
CA TYR A 834 22.79 8.68 -7.22
C TYR A 834 22.45 10.13 -6.77
N PRO A 835 22.62 10.49 -5.49
CA PRO A 835 22.52 11.87 -5.00
C PRO A 835 23.25 12.89 -5.88
N ARG A 836 22.71 14.11 -6.03
CA ARG A 836 23.52 15.23 -6.53
C ARG A 836 24.68 15.50 -5.58
N ASN A 837 25.90 15.58 -6.12
CA ASN A 837 27.17 15.81 -5.41
C ASN A 837 27.70 14.65 -4.57
N THR A 838 27.34 13.39 -4.86
CA THR A 838 28.16 12.27 -4.39
C THR A 838 29.59 12.40 -4.91
N THR A 839 30.54 12.04 -4.06
CA THR A 839 31.94 11.91 -4.45
C THR A 839 32.19 10.41 -4.60
N VAL A 840 32.79 9.97 -5.70
CA VAL A 840 33.13 8.55 -5.92
C VAL A 840 33.92 8.05 -4.70
N ASP A 841 33.34 7.09 -3.95
CA ASP A 841 33.97 6.58 -2.74
C ASP A 841 35.17 5.71 -3.12
N SER A 842 36.27 5.90 -2.40
CA SER A 842 37.50 5.14 -2.63
C SER A 842 37.36 3.78 -1.95
N SER A 843 37.21 2.74 -2.76
CA SER A 843 37.25 1.35 -2.31
C SER A 843 38.39 1.11 -1.30
N PRO A 844 38.14 0.47 -0.14
CA PRO A 844 39.15 0.35 0.92
C PRO A 844 40.37 -0.49 0.52
N ASP A 845 40.25 -1.29 -0.54
CA ASP A 845 41.31 -2.08 -1.16
C ASP A 845 41.99 -1.38 -2.35
N ALA A 846 41.58 -0.15 -2.70
CA ALA A 846 42.24 0.63 -3.74
C ALA A 846 43.66 1.03 -3.30
N GLY A 847 44.64 0.79 -4.18
CA GLY A 847 46.05 1.10 -3.94
C GLY A 847 46.85 -0.01 -3.27
N ILE A 848 46.26 -1.18 -3.01
CA ILE A 848 47.00 -2.36 -2.55
C ILE A 848 47.95 -2.83 -3.66
N SER A 849 49.19 -3.17 -3.31
CA SER A 849 50.16 -3.71 -4.28
C SER A 849 49.81 -5.14 -4.64
N LEU A 850 49.81 -5.45 -5.94
CA LEU A 850 49.55 -6.77 -6.47
C LEU A 850 50.86 -7.43 -6.92
N ILE A 851 50.95 -8.74 -6.73
CA ILE A 851 52.13 -9.55 -7.02
C ILE A 851 51.73 -10.69 -7.96
N ASN A 852 52.60 -10.98 -8.94
CA ASN A 852 52.40 -12.10 -9.83
C ASN A 852 52.60 -13.42 -9.09
N PHE A 853 51.73 -14.40 -9.37
CA PHE A 853 51.91 -15.77 -8.92
C PHE A 853 53.26 -16.33 -9.38
N ALA A 854 53.88 -17.16 -8.54
CA ALA A 854 55.11 -17.85 -8.91
C ALA A 854 54.85 -18.83 -10.07
N PHE A 855 55.88 -19.13 -10.87
CA PHE A 855 55.74 -20.00 -12.06
C PHE A 855 55.14 -21.39 -11.75
N ASN A 856 55.39 -21.89 -10.54
CA ASN A 856 54.87 -23.16 -10.06
C ASN A 856 53.53 -23.03 -9.33
N GLU A 857 52.94 -21.85 -9.24
CA GLU A 857 51.59 -21.64 -8.70
C GLU A 857 50.60 -21.62 -9.86
N LYS A 858 49.63 -22.53 -9.80
CA LYS A 858 48.72 -22.85 -10.90
C LYS A 858 47.32 -23.12 -10.37
N HIS A 859 46.31 -22.89 -11.18
CA HIS A 859 44.91 -23.17 -10.85
C HIS A 859 44.36 -24.36 -11.66
N THR A 860 43.17 -24.85 -11.29
CA THR A 860 42.46 -25.89 -12.03
C THR A 860 41.23 -25.32 -12.71
N GLU A 861 40.88 -25.83 -13.89
CA GLU A 861 39.67 -25.46 -14.66
C GLU A 861 38.44 -26.22 -14.15
N ASN A 862 38.11 -26.06 -12.87
CA ASN A 862 36.99 -26.76 -12.22
C ASN A 862 35.70 -25.94 -12.14
N VAL A 863 35.74 -24.68 -12.57
CA VAL A 863 34.57 -23.78 -12.63
C VAL A 863 34.16 -23.61 -14.09
N GLU A 864 34.95 -22.87 -14.88
CA GLU A 864 34.83 -22.82 -16.34
C GLU A 864 36.10 -23.37 -16.99
N ILE A 865 36.02 -23.75 -18.26
CA ILE A 865 37.20 -24.22 -19.03
C ILE A 865 37.55 -23.14 -20.05
N ASN A 866 38.33 -22.15 -19.64
CA ASN A 866 38.66 -20.96 -20.42
C ASN A 866 40.14 -20.51 -20.33
N GLY A 867 40.97 -21.15 -19.51
CA GLY A 867 42.39 -20.81 -19.34
C GLY A 867 42.66 -19.54 -18.52
N LYS A 868 41.69 -19.08 -17.75
CA LYS A 868 41.76 -17.94 -16.83
C LYS A 868 41.35 -18.40 -15.44
N TYR A 869 41.85 -17.72 -14.42
CA TYR A 869 41.37 -18.00 -13.07
C TYR A 869 39.95 -17.48 -12.90
N ASP A 870 39.03 -18.38 -12.59
CA ASP A 870 37.66 -18.05 -12.19
C ASP A 870 37.45 -18.24 -10.69
N ALA A 871 36.60 -17.39 -10.11
CA ALA A 871 36.34 -17.40 -8.68
C ALA A 871 35.83 -18.79 -8.23
N GLY A 872 36.55 -19.42 -7.31
CA GLY A 872 36.26 -20.77 -6.81
C GLY A 872 37.07 -21.90 -7.45
N GLU A 873 37.99 -21.58 -8.37
CA GLU A 873 38.96 -22.53 -8.87
C GLU A 873 40.04 -22.88 -7.83
N TRP A 874 40.49 -24.14 -7.85
CA TRP A 874 41.49 -24.59 -6.89
C TRP A 874 42.90 -24.23 -7.32
N VAL A 875 43.64 -23.60 -6.42
CA VAL A 875 45.04 -23.21 -6.59
C VAL A 875 45.98 -24.24 -5.95
N TYR A 876 47.05 -24.58 -6.65
CA TYR A 876 48.10 -25.52 -6.23
C TYR A 876 49.49 -24.93 -6.48
N ARG A 877 50.45 -25.37 -5.67
CA ARG A 877 51.88 -25.26 -5.96
C ARG A 877 52.37 -26.59 -6.54
N ASP A 878 52.66 -26.56 -7.83
CA ASP A 878 53.17 -27.65 -8.66
C ASP A 878 54.68 -27.85 -8.39
N MET A 879 55.01 -28.77 -7.49
CA MET A 879 56.36 -28.91 -6.95
C MET A 879 57.33 -29.57 -7.94
N ASP A 880 56.82 -30.31 -8.92
CA ASP A 880 57.62 -30.96 -9.96
C ASP A 880 57.48 -30.30 -11.35
N ASN A 881 56.63 -29.27 -11.48
CA ASN A 881 56.34 -28.51 -12.68
C ASN A 881 55.77 -29.35 -13.84
N ASN A 882 55.09 -30.46 -13.54
CA ASN A 882 54.59 -31.37 -14.58
C ASN A 882 53.27 -30.89 -15.22
N GLY A 883 52.62 -29.85 -14.67
CA GLY A 883 51.36 -29.29 -15.19
C GLY A 883 50.09 -30.08 -14.82
N ALA A 884 50.16 -30.93 -13.82
CA ALA A 884 49.03 -31.69 -13.29
C ALA A 884 49.17 -31.89 -11.77
N VAL A 885 48.04 -32.06 -11.08
CA VAL A 885 48.02 -32.39 -9.66
C VAL A 885 48.64 -33.77 -9.44
N SER A 886 49.77 -33.79 -8.75
CA SER A 886 50.62 -34.96 -8.55
C SER A 886 51.07 -35.10 -7.10
N VAL A 887 51.55 -36.29 -6.74
CA VAL A 887 51.97 -36.57 -5.36
C VAL A 887 53.16 -35.67 -4.99
N GLY A 888 53.00 -34.89 -3.92
CA GLY A 888 54.01 -33.92 -3.47
C GLY A 888 53.66 -32.46 -3.74
N ASP A 889 52.66 -32.19 -4.58
CA ASP A 889 52.14 -30.83 -4.77
C ASP A 889 51.44 -30.30 -3.52
N ILE A 890 51.31 -28.99 -3.40
CA ILE A 890 50.69 -28.33 -2.24
C ILE A 890 49.39 -27.66 -2.67
N ARG A 891 48.29 -27.93 -1.97
CA ARG A 891 47.02 -27.22 -2.17
C ARG A 891 47.14 -25.84 -1.54
N LEU A 892 46.97 -24.77 -2.30
CA LEU A 892 47.03 -23.40 -1.78
C LEU A 892 45.64 -22.82 -1.46
N THR A 893 44.59 -23.51 -1.88
CA THR A 893 43.18 -23.22 -1.53
C THR A 893 42.53 -24.46 -0.92
N LEU A 894 41.33 -24.28 -0.37
CA LEU A 894 40.50 -25.39 0.06
C LEU A 894 39.99 -26.15 -1.17
N VAL A 895 40.34 -27.43 -1.28
CA VAL A 895 39.93 -28.29 -2.40
C VAL A 895 38.79 -29.18 -1.94
N LYS A 896 37.63 -29.05 -2.58
CA LYS A 896 36.43 -29.84 -2.24
C LYS A 896 35.94 -30.65 -3.43
N ILE A 897 36.14 -31.96 -3.38
CA ILE A 897 35.72 -32.89 -4.43
C ILE A 897 34.69 -33.85 -3.84
N GLY A 898 33.42 -33.63 -4.19
CA GLY A 898 32.30 -34.33 -3.58
C GLY A 898 32.20 -34.02 -2.07
N THR A 899 32.30 -35.07 -1.24
CA THR A 899 32.27 -34.96 0.23
C THR A 899 33.66 -34.81 0.85
N ILE A 900 34.74 -35.00 0.08
CA ILE A 900 36.11 -34.90 0.58
C ILE A 900 36.56 -33.46 0.47
N THR A 901 37.08 -32.94 1.58
CA THR A 901 37.64 -31.58 1.67
C THR A 901 39.09 -31.67 2.13
N TYR A 902 39.97 -31.10 1.34
CA TYR A 902 41.38 -30.93 1.68
C TYR A 902 41.62 -29.49 2.09
N ALA A 903 42.24 -29.31 3.25
CA ALA A 903 42.60 -27.98 3.72
C ALA A 903 43.68 -27.35 2.83
N ALA A 904 43.63 -26.02 2.70
CA ALA A 904 44.73 -25.26 2.15
C ALA A 904 46.01 -25.49 2.99
N GLY A 905 47.17 -25.53 2.33
CA GLY A 905 48.46 -25.93 2.87
C GLY A 905 48.72 -27.44 2.92
N SER A 906 47.75 -28.30 2.58
CA SER A 906 47.96 -29.76 2.61
C SER A 906 48.72 -30.29 1.38
N ILE A 907 49.47 -31.39 1.57
CA ILE A 907 50.27 -32.03 0.52
C ILE A 907 49.44 -33.12 -0.17
N VAL A 908 49.43 -33.10 -1.50
CA VAL A 908 48.76 -34.08 -2.37
C VAL A 908 49.42 -35.46 -2.21
N GLY A 909 48.60 -36.48 -1.96
CA GLY A 909 49.02 -37.87 -1.75
C GLY A 909 49.56 -38.17 -0.36
N SER A 910 49.58 -37.21 0.58
CA SER A 910 50.15 -37.39 1.93
C SER A 910 49.41 -38.42 2.79
N MET A 911 48.08 -38.54 2.63
CA MET A 911 47.26 -39.56 3.31
C MET A 911 47.13 -40.85 2.51
N CYS A 912 47.17 -40.79 1.18
CA CYS A 912 47.12 -41.94 0.29
C CYS A 912 47.69 -41.60 -1.10
N PRO A 913 48.94 -42.02 -1.42
CA PRO A 913 49.60 -41.65 -2.67
C PRO A 913 48.94 -42.15 -3.96
N THR A 914 47.97 -43.07 -3.88
CA THR A 914 47.30 -43.67 -5.05
C THR A 914 45.78 -43.51 -5.06
N CYS A 915 45.20 -42.89 -4.03
CA CYS A 915 43.74 -42.77 -3.90
C CYS A 915 43.27 -41.37 -3.51
N ASP A 916 44.17 -40.39 -3.57
CA ASP A 916 43.82 -38.97 -3.42
C ASP A 916 42.99 -38.51 -4.62
N VAL A 917 41.81 -37.93 -4.39
CA VAL A 917 40.77 -37.78 -5.43
C VAL A 917 41.01 -36.62 -6.39
N ASP A 918 41.99 -35.76 -6.09
CA ASP A 918 42.43 -34.68 -6.97
C ASP A 918 43.60 -35.05 -7.87
N LEU A 919 44.20 -36.24 -7.71
CA LEU A 919 45.31 -36.70 -8.56
C LEU A 919 44.95 -36.72 -10.04
N GLY A 920 45.84 -36.18 -10.86
CA GLY A 920 45.75 -36.15 -12.31
C GLY A 920 44.90 -35.01 -12.89
N LYS A 921 44.40 -34.07 -12.07
CA LYS A 921 43.75 -32.86 -12.56
C LYS A 921 44.75 -31.96 -13.27
N THR A 922 44.36 -31.39 -14.41
CA THR A 922 45.21 -30.47 -15.16
C THR A 922 45.39 -29.16 -14.41
N LEU A 923 46.62 -28.65 -14.37
CA LEU A 923 46.98 -27.37 -13.78
C LEU A 923 47.30 -26.35 -14.88
N VAL A 924 46.67 -25.18 -14.78
CA VAL A 924 46.80 -24.04 -15.70
C VAL A 924 47.54 -22.91 -14.99
N ALA A 925 48.45 -22.25 -15.71
CA ALA A 925 49.19 -21.11 -15.17
C ALA A 925 48.30 -19.87 -15.14
N PHE A 926 48.40 -19.08 -14.07
CA PHE A 926 47.75 -17.78 -14.01
C PHE A 926 48.22 -16.88 -15.16
N ASN A 927 47.31 -16.08 -15.69
CA ASN A 927 47.67 -15.06 -16.66
C ASN A 927 48.49 -13.95 -15.99
N SER A 928 49.28 -13.22 -16.77
CA SER A 928 50.16 -12.16 -16.25
C SER A 928 49.42 -10.98 -15.61
N ASN A 929 48.10 -10.93 -15.77
CA ASN A 929 47.22 -9.94 -15.17
C ASN A 929 46.34 -10.52 -14.07
N GLU A 930 46.55 -11.78 -13.68
CA GLU A 930 45.91 -12.40 -12.53
C GLU A 930 46.96 -12.44 -11.43
N MET A 931 46.74 -11.65 -10.38
CA MET A 931 47.74 -11.30 -9.38
C MET A 931 47.14 -11.44 -7.99
N HIS A 932 47.97 -11.61 -6.96
CA HIS A 932 47.52 -11.70 -5.57
C HIS A 932 48.02 -10.52 -4.73
N ALA A 933 47.38 -10.26 -3.59
CA ALA A 933 47.75 -9.25 -2.62
C ALA A 933 48.43 -9.87 -1.39
N GLU A 934 49.35 -9.14 -0.76
CA GLU A 934 50.09 -9.60 0.44
C GLU A 934 49.33 -9.26 1.73
N ASN A 935 48.02 -9.54 1.78
CA ASN A 935 47.17 -9.21 2.92
C ASN A 935 47.28 -10.23 4.08
N VAL A 936 47.95 -11.36 3.87
CA VAL A 936 48.13 -12.41 4.89
C VAL A 936 49.52 -12.34 5.52
N ASN A 937 50.59 -12.33 4.73
CA ASN A 937 51.96 -12.38 5.26
C ASN A 937 52.99 -11.73 4.32
N SER A 938 53.49 -10.55 4.70
CA SER A 938 54.35 -9.70 3.85
C SER A 938 55.84 -10.13 3.77
N THR A 939 56.17 -11.43 3.82
CA THR A 939 57.58 -11.90 3.87
C THR A 939 58.11 -12.38 2.53
N LEU A 940 59.36 -12.02 2.21
CA LEU A 940 60.01 -12.44 0.96
C LEU A 940 60.61 -13.86 1.01
N PRO A 941 60.52 -14.63 -0.10
CA PRO A 941 59.91 -14.25 -1.39
C PRO A 941 58.38 -14.33 -1.37
N ALA A 942 57.73 -13.32 -1.95
CA ALA A 942 56.28 -13.19 -2.11
C ALA A 942 55.76 -14.34 -2.98
N THR A 943 55.20 -15.34 -2.32
CA THR A 943 54.53 -16.51 -2.92
C THR A 943 53.11 -16.50 -2.41
N TYR A 944 52.14 -16.94 -3.20
CA TYR A 944 50.76 -16.92 -2.77
C TYR A 944 50.56 -17.71 -1.46
N ASP A 945 50.11 -17.01 -0.43
CA ASP A 945 49.77 -17.58 0.86
C ASP A 945 48.25 -17.86 0.93
N PRO A 946 47.83 -19.00 1.52
CA PRO A 946 46.41 -19.31 1.63
C PRO A 946 45.60 -18.22 2.32
N GLY A 947 44.64 -17.64 1.61
CA GLY A 947 43.76 -16.57 2.09
C GLY A 947 44.13 -15.18 1.58
N GLU A 948 45.18 -15.07 0.77
CA GLU A 948 45.48 -13.84 0.04
C GLU A 948 44.41 -13.53 -1.01
N TRP A 949 44.15 -12.25 -1.19
CA TRP A 949 43.16 -11.79 -2.15
C TRP A 949 43.73 -11.86 -3.57
N ILE A 950 42.90 -12.28 -4.52
CA ILE A 950 43.27 -12.43 -5.92
C ILE A 950 42.49 -11.39 -6.74
N TYR A 951 43.18 -10.75 -7.66
CA TYR A 951 42.65 -9.71 -8.54
C TYR A 951 43.00 -10.01 -10.00
N ARG A 952 42.17 -9.50 -10.90
CA ARG A 952 42.49 -9.31 -12.31
C ARG A 952 42.82 -7.84 -12.53
N ASP A 953 44.10 -7.57 -12.74
CA ASP A 953 44.68 -6.27 -13.03
C ASP A 953 44.38 -5.89 -14.50
N ASN A 954 43.33 -5.12 -14.72
CA ASN A 954 42.85 -4.80 -16.05
C ASN A 954 43.66 -3.67 -16.71
N ASP A 955 44.39 -2.87 -15.92
CA ASP A 955 45.18 -1.74 -16.41
C ASP A 955 46.71 -1.98 -16.38
N SER A 956 47.13 -3.17 -15.92
CA SER A 956 48.53 -3.59 -15.78
C SER A 956 49.35 -2.71 -14.82
N SER A 957 48.70 -2.09 -13.83
CA SER A 957 49.36 -1.21 -12.87
C SER A 957 50.13 -1.94 -11.78
N SER A 958 49.93 -3.26 -11.61
CA SER A 958 50.43 -4.06 -10.48
C SER A 958 49.98 -3.51 -9.12
N THR A 959 48.85 -2.82 -9.11
CA THR A 959 48.18 -2.28 -7.92
C THR A 959 46.69 -2.49 -8.13
N ALA A 960 45.92 -2.73 -7.06
CA ALA A 960 44.47 -2.79 -7.17
C ALA A 960 43.95 -1.36 -7.46
N THR A 961 43.69 -1.06 -8.72
CA THR A 961 43.21 0.24 -9.18
C THR A 961 41.75 0.16 -9.61
N PHE A 962 41.17 1.34 -9.81
CA PHE A 962 39.80 1.47 -10.25
C PHE A 962 39.56 0.67 -11.55
N GLY A 963 38.58 -0.23 -11.55
CA GLY A 963 38.22 -1.07 -12.70
C GLY A 963 38.89 -2.45 -12.75
N ASP A 964 39.79 -2.75 -11.81
CA ASP A 964 40.29 -4.12 -11.60
C ASP A 964 39.20 -5.02 -11.05
N ARG A 965 39.26 -6.33 -11.34
CA ARG A 965 38.23 -7.28 -10.89
C ARG A 965 38.73 -8.11 -9.71
N ARG A 966 37.97 -8.15 -8.62
CA ARG A 966 38.22 -9.11 -7.51
C ARG A 966 37.91 -10.52 -8.01
N LEU A 967 38.81 -11.48 -7.79
CA LEU A 967 38.61 -12.90 -8.12
C LEU A 967 38.41 -13.76 -6.86
N THR A 968 38.59 -13.18 -5.68
CA THR A 968 38.21 -13.72 -4.38
C THR A 968 37.39 -12.68 -3.60
N ASP A 969 36.68 -13.13 -2.57
CA ASP A 969 36.06 -12.22 -1.61
C ASP A 969 37.15 -11.43 -0.88
N VAL A 970 37.03 -10.11 -0.86
CA VAL A 970 37.92 -9.18 -0.14
C VAL A 970 37.20 -8.74 1.12
N VAL A 971 37.90 -8.70 2.26
CA VAL A 971 37.29 -8.34 3.55
C VAL A 971 38.05 -7.16 4.15
N ASP A 972 37.36 -6.05 4.39
CA ASP A 972 38.02 -4.89 5.01
C ASP A 972 38.25 -5.07 6.53
N SER A 973 38.89 -4.09 7.15
CA SER A 973 39.14 -4.09 8.61
C SER A 973 37.88 -4.06 9.47
N ASN A 974 36.72 -3.76 8.89
CA ASN A 974 35.42 -3.71 9.56
C ASN A 974 34.63 -5.01 9.37
N GLY A 975 35.15 -5.97 8.60
CA GLY A 975 34.50 -7.25 8.32
C GLY A 975 33.51 -7.20 7.15
N ASN A 976 33.46 -6.10 6.39
CA ASN A 976 32.62 -6.00 5.20
C ASN A 976 33.21 -6.88 4.09
N VAL A 977 32.36 -7.66 3.43
CA VAL A 977 32.75 -8.57 2.36
C VAL A 977 32.46 -7.92 1.01
N PHE A 978 33.50 -7.68 0.23
CA PHE A 978 33.44 -7.29 -1.17
C PHE A 978 33.53 -8.57 -2.01
N PRO A 979 32.42 -9.00 -2.63
CA PRO A 979 32.34 -10.34 -3.21
C PRO A 979 33.26 -10.51 -4.40
N ALA A 980 33.75 -11.73 -4.61
CA ALA A 980 34.44 -12.12 -5.83
C ALA A 980 33.59 -11.76 -7.05
N ASN A 981 34.27 -11.37 -8.13
CA ASN A 981 33.75 -10.83 -9.39
C ASN A 981 33.25 -9.38 -9.36
N SER A 982 33.27 -8.68 -8.22
CA SER A 982 33.07 -7.23 -8.16
C SER A 982 34.30 -6.45 -8.65
N PHE A 983 34.14 -5.15 -8.93
CA PHE A 983 35.22 -4.27 -9.37
C PHE A 983 35.80 -3.46 -8.20
N VAL A 984 37.10 -3.19 -8.23
CA VAL A 984 37.77 -2.23 -7.34
C VAL A 984 37.30 -0.83 -7.74
N GLY A 985 36.67 -0.11 -6.81
CA GLY A 985 35.99 1.17 -7.05
C GLY A 985 34.45 1.07 -7.19
N ASP A 986 33.79 2.21 -7.36
CA ASP A 986 32.36 2.32 -7.75
C ASP A 986 32.17 1.86 -9.22
N THR A 987 30.94 1.67 -9.71
CA THR A 987 30.65 1.14 -11.06
C THR A 987 30.83 2.18 -12.17
N ASP A 988 30.90 3.47 -11.83
CA ASP A 988 30.81 4.62 -12.76
C ASP A 988 32.10 5.46 -12.94
N GLY A 989 33.09 5.29 -12.06
CA GLY A 989 34.38 5.97 -12.15
C GLY A 989 35.14 5.69 -13.46
N GLY A 990 35.84 6.68 -13.99
CA GLY A 990 36.54 6.58 -15.27
C GLY A 990 35.67 6.80 -16.52
N THR A 991 34.35 6.96 -16.38
CA THR A 991 33.46 7.26 -17.51
C THR A 991 33.59 8.73 -17.96
N ALA A 992 33.60 8.95 -19.28
CA ALA A 992 33.78 10.29 -19.84
C ALA A 992 32.55 11.18 -19.59
N LEU A 993 32.75 12.27 -18.86
CA LEU A 993 31.69 13.24 -18.57
C LEU A 993 31.26 14.01 -19.82
N ILE A 994 29.96 13.98 -20.14
CA ILE A 994 29.34 14.79 -21.18
C ILE A 994 28.89 16.12 -20.57
N ALA A 995 29.17 17.23 -21.25
CA ALA A 995 28.87 18.57 -20.74
C ALA A 995 27.60 19.14 -21.39
N ILE A 996 26.68 19.64 -20.56
CA ILE A 996 25.56 20.51 -20.96
C ILE A 996 25.70 21.80 -20.18
N THR A 997 26.03 22.90 -20.86
CA THR A 997 26.19 24.27 -20.33
C THR A 997 26.86 24.40 -18.94
N ASN A 998 26.16 24.09 -17.85
CA ASN A 998 26.61 24.24 -16.45
C ASN A 998 26.72 22.93 -15.64
N VAL A 999 26.38 21.77 -16.21
CA VAL A 999 26.40 20.45 -15.54
C VAL A 999 27.14 19.43 -16.40
N LYS A 1000 27.86 18.51 -15.75
CA LYS A 1000 28.53 17.37 -16.37
C LYS A 1000 27.87 16.09 -15.87
N PHE A 1001 27.62 15.13 -16.76
CA PHE A 1001 26.93 13.88 -16.43
C PHE A 1001 27.58 12.68 -17.14
N VAL A 1002 27.32 11.47 -16.64
CA VAL A 1002 27.70 10.21 -17.26
C VAL A 1002 26.48 9.65 -18.01
N ASP A 1003 26.65 9.33 -19.29
CA ASP A 1003 25.60 8.72 -20.12
C ASP A 1003 25.73 7.20 -20.08
N LEU A 1004 24.96 6.56 -19.19
CA LEU A 1004 25.02 5.11 -18.94
C LEU A 1004 24.45 4.26 -20.09
N ASN A 1005 23.58 4.82 -20.94
CA ASN A 1005 22.91 4.09 -22.02
C ASN A 1005 23.39 4.49 -23.43
N GLY A 1006 24.25 5.51 -23.53
CA GLY A 1006 24.93 5.94 -24.76
C GLY A 1006 24.06 6.77 -25.71
N ASN A 1007 22.94 7.34 -25.25
CA ASN A 1007 22.00 8.07 -26.10
C ASN A 1007 22.34 9.57 -26.28
N GLY A 1008 23.30 10.09 -25.52
CA GLY A 1008 23.76 11.49 -25.57
C GLY A 1008 22.89 12.49 -24.80
N TYR A 1009 21.89 12.05 -24.04
CA TYR A 1009 20.98 12.87 -23.23
C TYR A 1009 21.14 12.58 -21.73
N PHE A 1010 20.74 13.54 -20.90
CA PHE A 1010 20.65 13.35 -19.46
C PHE A 1010 19.37 12.60 -19.13
N ASP A 1011 19.52 11.35 -18.68
CA ASP A 1011 18.41 10.50 -18.26
C ASP A 1011 18.47 10.27 -16.74
N PRO A 1012 17.33 10.19 -16.03
CA PRO A 1012 17.26 10.02 -14.57
C PRO A 1012 17.49 8.56 -14.12
N GLY A 1013 18.36 7.80 -14.81
CA GLY A 1013 18.60 6.38 -14.56
C GLY A 1013 19.73 6.08 -13.58
#